data_AF-A0A9P4JPC2-F1
#
_entry.id   AF-A0A9P4JPC2-F1
#
_cell.length_a   1.000
_cell.length_b   1.000
_cell.length_c   1.000
_cell.angle_alpha   90.00
_cell.angle_beta   90.00
_cell.angle_gamma   90.00
#
_symmetry.space_group_name_H-M   'P 1'
#
loop_
_entity.id
_entity.type
_entity.pdbx_description
1 polymer ?
#
loop_
_entity_poly.entity_id
_entity_poly.type
_entity_poly.pdbx_seq_one_letter_code
_entity_poly.pdbx_strand_id
1 'polypeptide(L)'
;MTKTAFLRAPSIRPSLRPSRRSATCYPHAQLPPRLWCRARQSSTYTPSTIASLWTQSPSAPIEEKISRDGGQLTINGFVRTVRKQKRVAFAAIGDGSSLQTVQAVFTPEQAEGLSTGVAVSITGQWTPSPGNKQSHELQVESVRILGENNASTYPLQKKYHTTEFLRTLPHLRSRLPLNSLLLRLRSQVAARLTNFFSARDFIQVHPPIITSSDCEGAGEVFTVAPAVSLSPHAEKEKPKQADSFFQSPKYLTVSTQLHLEALAQSVGKVWTLSPTFRAEKSDTPRHLSEFYMLEAEAVFVEDLGSIMDIVENMVRDVAVGLQNSHVGEELLAVRDDVQAGEEGSLVTKAILAQRWQRLIDGPWPRITYSEAIQHLMEAEAQQGVHFDFKPDYHSGLQTEHERFLAENVGKGGPIFVTDYPRDIKPFYMAPSTDTTSSAQEQATVACFDLLVPEICELVGGSMREHRLPELLDSMDKHGLKRPSSDPDLTESDGSLQCYESLPPNFSLTANMLAGAFAGIAEHSVMYPIDLLKTRMQVMNPSPAAVYSGISNAMITISRAEGFRTLWKGVSSVVLGAGPAHAVYFASYEAVKHALGGNEGGHEEHHPFAAAASGAAATIASDALMNPFDVIKQRMQLHGSIYRSVGHCARTVFQKEGFTAFYVSYPTTLCMTVPFTALQFMAYESISKTMNPTGRYDPYTHCTAGGLAGGLAAGLTTPLDVIKTLLQTRGNATEPELRNVSGLWQAAAIIKKRDGWKGFFRGLKPRIITTMPSTAICWSAYEMAKAFFIARNEAS
;
A
#
# COMPACT_ATOMS: atom_id res chain seq x y z
N MET A 1 5.76 -41.46 -4.12
CA MET A 1 6.59 -40.62 -5.00
C MET A 1 5.75 -39.46 -5.50
N THR A 2 5.87 -38.29 -4.89
CA THR A 2 5.32 -37.03 -5.42
C THR A 2 6.43 -36.36 -6.23
N LYS A 3 6.13 -35.94 -7.46
CA LYS A 3 7.05 -35.14 -8.27
C LYS A 3 6.53 -33.71 -8.29
N THR A 4 7.33 -32.77 -7.78
CA THR A 4 7.06 -31.34 -7.88
C THR A 4 7.93 -30.77 -8.99
N ALA A 5 7.32 -30.15 -10.01
CA ALA A 5 8.05 -29.41 -11.04
C ALA A 5 7.90 -27.91 -10.75
N PHE A 6 9.01 -27.22 -10.51
CA PHE A 6 9.03 -25.76 -10.42
C PHE A 6 9.32 -25.19 -11.80
N LEU A 7 8.33 -24.54 -12.42
CA LEU A 7 8.54 -23.70 -13.58
C LEU A 7 8.95 -22.30 -13.08
N ARG A 8 10.26 -21.99 -13.15
CA ARG A 8 10.78 -20.64 -12.94
C ARG A 8 10.67 -19.88 -14.27
N ALA A 9 9.88 -18.81 -14.31
CA ALA A 9 9.92 -17.87 -15.43
C ALA A 9 11.31 -17.17 -15.46
N PRO A 10 11.98 -17.08 -16.62
CA PRO A 10 13.26 -16.39 -16.71
C PRO A 10 13.07 -14.87 -16.57
N SER A 11 13.88 -14.25 -15.71
CA SER A 11 13.98 -12.79 -15.57
C SER A 11 14.48 -12.17 -16.88
N ILE A 12 13.64 -11.37 -17.54
CA ILE A 12 14.02 -10.62 -18.75
C ILE A 12 14.80 -9.38 -18.31
N ARG A 13 16.12 -9.36 -18.55
CA ARG A 13 16.92 -8.12 -18.54
C ARG A 13 16.91 -7.50 -19.95
N PRO A 14 16.76 -6.17 -20.10
CA PRO A 14 16.86 -5.52 -21.39
C PRO A 14 18.34 -5.27 -21.73
N SER A 15 18.85 -5.88 -22.81
CA SER A 15 20.16 -5.51 -23.39
C SER A 15 19.99 -5.08 -24.86
N LEU A 16 20.32 -3.81 -25.11
CA LEU A 16 20.39 -3.17 -26.42
C LEU A 16 21.63 -3.62 -27.21
N ARG A 17 21.43 -4.24 -28.39
CA ARG A 17 22.02 -3.93 -29.72
C ARG A 17 21.98 -5.16 -30.65
N PRO A 18 21.64 -5.01 -31.94
CA PRO A 18 21.60 -6.12 -32.89
C PRO A 18 22.96 -6.28 -33.58
N SER A 19 23.48 -7.51 -33.64
CA SER A 19 24.53 -7.86 -34.60
C SER A 19 24.08 -9.06 -35.43
N ARG A 20 23.99 -8.84 -36.74
CA ARG A 20 23.69 -9.83 -37.78
C ARG A 20 24.77 -10.91 -37.80
N ARG A 21 24.41 -12.20 -37.67
CA ARG A 21 25.09 -13.32 -38.37
C ARG A 21 24.15 -14.49 -38.64
N SER A 22 23.97 -14.75 -39.94
CA SER A 22 23.74 -16.01 -40.67
C SER A 22 23.14 -17.22 -39.93
N ALA A 23 21.96 -17.63 -40.40
CA ALA A 23 21.41 -18.97 -40.21
C ALA A 23 22.22 -20.00 -41.01
N THR A 24 22.63 -21.07 -40.33
CA THR A 24 23.08 -22.33 -40.96
C THR A 24 22.33 -23.47 -40.30
N CYS A 25 21.42 -24.08 -41.06
CA CYS A 25 20.83 -25.38 -40.78
C CYS A 25 21.92 -26.46 -40.74
N TYR A 26 21.85 -27.38 -39.78
CA TYR A 26 22.49 -28.69 -39.87
C TYR A 26 21.51 -29.80 -39.47
N PRO A 27 21.67 -31.02 -40.02
CA PRO A 27 20.58 -31.92 -40.34
C PRO A 27 20.31 -33.00 -39.28
N HIS A 28 19.15 -33.64 -39.43
CA HIS A 28 18.72 -34.88 -38.78
C HIS A 28 19.84 -35.92 -38.70
N ALA A 29 20.24 -36.28 -37.48
CA ALA A 29 20.98 -37.51 -37.21
C ALA A 29 19.99 -38.67 -36.98
N GLN A 30 19.95 -39.60 -37.93
CA GLN A 30 19.28 -40.89 -37.81
C GLN A 30 20.02 -41.77 -36.80
N LEU A 31 19.31 -42.28 -35.79
CA LEU A 31 19.78 -43.35 -34.90
C LEU A 31 19.41 -44.72 -35.52
N PRO A 32 20.26 -45.76 -35.36
CA PRO A 32 20.10 -47.05 -36.04
C PRO A 32 18.99 -47.91 -35.39
N PRO A 33 18.38 -48.86 -36.14
CA PRO A 33 17.29 -49.67 -35.63
C PRO A 33 17.85 -50.74 -34.69
N ARG A 34 17.60 -50.60 -33.39
CA ARG A 34 17.82 -51.70 -32.44
C ARG A 34 16.66 -52.68 -32.56
N LEU A 35 16.98 -53.91 -32.94
CA LEU A 35 16.16 -55.11 -32.83
C LEU A 35 15.51 -55.17 -31.44
N TRP A 36 14.21 -54.87 -31.36
CA TRP A 36 13.40 -55.21 -30.21
C TRP A 36 12.85 -56.61 -30.44
N CYS A 37 13.36 -57.59 -29.69
CA CYS A 37 12.60 -58.80 -29.39
C CYS A 37 11.21 -58.36 -28.91
N ARG A 38 10.16 -58.73 -29.65
CA ARG A 38 8.77 -58.65 -29.19
C ARG A 38 8.62 -59.55 -27.97
N ALA A 39 8.83 -59.01 -26.78
CA ALA A 39 8.10 -59.49 -25.62
C ALA A 39 6.63 -59.18 -25.89
N ARG A 40 5.75 -60.19 -25.80
CA ARG A 40 4.31 -59.96 -25.75
C ARG A 40 4.02 -59.07 -24.53
N GLN A 41 3.96 -57.76 -24.72
CA GLN A 41 3.44 -56.86 -23.71
C GLN A 41 1.94 -57.14 -23.64
N SER A 42 1.52 -57.81 -22.58
CA SER A 42 0.16 -57.70 -22.08
C SER A 42 -0.07 -56.20 -21.88
N SER A 43 -0.93 -55.58 -22.69
CA SER A 43 -1.25 -54.18 -22.51
C SER A 43 -2.11 -54.09 -21.26
N THR A 44 -1.58 -53.57 -20.16
CA THR A 44 -2.32 -53.43 -18.92
C THR A 44 -2.89 -52.03 -18.85
N TYR A 45 -4.21 -51.89 -18.68
CA TYR A 45 -4.85 -50.59 -18.58
C TYR A 45 -4.56 -49.97 -17.21
N THR A 46 -4.06 -48.73 -17.20
CA THR A 46 -3.80 -47.97 -15.97
C THR A 46 -4.57 -46.64 -16.03
N PRO A 47 -5.72 -46.50 -15.34
CA PRO A 47 -6.44 -45.24 -15.27
C PRO A 47 -5.60 -44.15 -14.59
N SER A 48 -5.85 -42.89 -14.96
CA SER A 48 -5.19 -41.74 -14.31
C SER A 48 -5.62 -41.56 -12.86
N THR A 49 -6.88 -41.91 -12.54
CA THR A 49 -7.48 -41.84 -11.20
C THR A 49 -8.55 -42.91 -11.02
N ILE A 50 -8.85 -43.30 -9.79
CA ILE A 50 -9.94 -44.24 -9.47
C ILE A 50 -11.30 -43.67 -9.86
N ALA A 51 -11.52 -42.35 -9.73
CA ALA A 51 -12.76 -41.70 -10.18
C ALA A 51 -13.06 -41.92 -11.68
N SER A 52 -12.02 -42.11 -12.50
CA SER A 52 -12.18 -42.40 -13.92
C SER A 52 -12.76 -43.78 -14.22
N LEU A 53 -12.87 -44.67 -13.22
CA LEU A 53 -13.53 -45.97 -13.33
C LEU A 53 -15.05 -45.88 -13.18
N TRP A 54 -15.55 -44.78 -12.59
CA TRP A 54 -16.96 -44.59 -12.28
C TRP A 54 -17.63 -43.59 -13.22
N THR A 55 -16.84 -42.70 -13.82
CA THR A 55 -17.34 -41.67 -14.74
C THR A 55 -17.47 -42.21 -16.16
N GLN A 56 -18.66 -42.10 -16.76
CA GLN A 56 -18.87 -42.48 -18.17
C GLN A 56 -18.14 -41.50 -19.09
N SER A 57 -17.06 -41.93 -19.72
CA SER A 57 -16.35 -41.11 -20.70
C SER A 57 -17.08 -41.14 -22.06
N PRO A 58 -17.26 -40.00 -22.75
CA PRO A 58 -17.91 -39.96 -24.07
C PRO A 58 -17.12 -40.66 -25.19
N SER A 59 -15.87 -41.07 -24.93
CA SER A 59 -14.97 -41.64 -25.93
C SER A 59 -15.02 -43.17 -26.08
N ALA A 60 -15.44 -43.90 -25.03
CA ALA A 60 -15.74 -45.35 -25.00
C ALA A 60 -16.01 -45.79 -23.54
N PRO A 61 -16.86 -46.81 -23.30
CA PRO A 61 -17.04 -47.44 -21.98
C PRO A 61 -15.71 -47.98 -21.42
N ILE A 62 -15.50 -47.86 -20.11
CA ILE A 62 -14.27 -48.34 -19.44
C ILE A 62 -14.09 -49.85 -19.62
N GLU A 63 -15.19 -50.59 -19.64
CA GLU A 63 -15.21 -52.04 -19.89
C GLU A 63 -14.64 -52.39 -21.27
N GLU A 64 -14.87 -51.57 -22.31
CA GLU A 64 -14.24 -51.77 -23.61
C GLU A 64 -12.74 -51.48 -23.57
N LYS A 65 -12.30 -50.45 -22.83
CA LYS A 65 -10.88 -50.11 -22.70
C LYS A 65 -10.11 -51.21 -21.98
N ILE A 66 -10.68 -51.73 -20.89
CA ILE A 66 -10.09 -52.83 -20.11
C ILE A 66 -10.12 -54.13 -20.93
N SER A 67 -11.18 -54.39 -21.69
CA SER A 67 -11.29 -55.59 -22.53
C SER A 67 -10.29 -55.60 -23.70
N ARG A 68 -9.99 -54.43 -24.30
CA ARG A 68 -8.94 -54.29 -25.32
C ARG A 68 -7.53 -54.59 -24.76
N ASP A 69 -7.36 -54.35 -23.46
CA ASP A 69 -6.14 -54.56 -22.69
C ASP A 69 -6.14 -55.90 -21.91
N GLY A 70 -6.80 -56.92 -22.47
CA GLY A 70 -6.76 -58.27 -21.95
C GLY A 70 -7.41 -58.47 -20.58
N GLY A 71 -8.26 -57.54 -20.13
CA GLY A 71 -8.98 -57.62 -18.86
C GLY A 71 -8.19 -57.14 -17.64
N GLN A 72 -6.91 -56.80 -17.81
CA GLN A 72 -6.04 -56.42 -16.70
C GLN A 72 -6.10 -54.91 -16.40
N LEU A 73 -6.26 -54.60 -15.12
CA LEU A 73 -6.32 -53.25 -14.58
C LEU A 73 -5.21 -53.05 -13.52
N THR A 74 -4.41 -52.01 -13.68
CA THR A 74 -3.48 -51.53 -12.64
C THR A 74 -4.01 -50.26 -12.00
N ILE A 75 -4.15 -50.24 -10.67
CA ILE A 75 -4.49 -49.02 -9.93
C ILE A 75 -3.43 -48.68 -8.88
N ASN A 76 -3.28 -47.39 -8.62
CA ASN A 76 -2.42 -46.86 -7.56
C ASN A 76 -3.29 -46.13 -6.54
N GLY A 77 -3.01 -46.32 -5.26
CA GLY A 77 -3.78 -45.65 -4.22
C GLY A 77 -3.33 -45.99 -2.80
N PHE A 78 -4.16 -45.61 -1.84
CA PHE A 78 -3.96 -45.90 -0.42
C PHE A 78 -5.03 -46.89 0.06
N VAL A 79 -4.61 -47.84 0.89
CA VAL A 79 -5.52 -48.76 1.56
C VAL A 79 -6.39 -47.96 2.55
N ARG A 80 -7.69 -47.85 2.29
CA ARG A 80 -8.66 -47.20 3.18
C ARG A 80 -9.05 -48.11 4.32
N THR A 81 -9.34 -49.37 3.99
CA THR A 81 -9.62 -50.43 4.96
C THR A 81 -9.09 -51.74 4.42
N VAL A 82 -8.73 -52.65 5.32
CA VAL A 82 -8.35 -54.02 4.97
C VAL A 82 -9.02 -54.97 5.96
N ARG A 83 -9.59 -56.07 5.44
CA ARG A 83 -10.20 -57.15 6.20
C ARG A 83 -9.56 -58.46 5.77
N LYS A 84 -8.77 -59.07 6.67
CA LYS A 84 -8.08 -60.34 6.42
C LYS A 84 -8.90 -61.48 7.01
N GLN A 85 -9.23 -62.48 6.20
CA GLN A 85 -9.89 -63.72 6.62
C GLN A 85 -8.95 -64.90 6.39
N LYS A 86 -9.36 -66.10 6.83
CA LYS A 86 -8.50 -67.31 6.76
C LYS A 86 -8.04 -67.68 5.34
N ARG A 87 -8.84 -67.39 4.30
CA ARG A 87 -8.58 -67.81 2.91
C ARG A 87 -8.48 -66.66 1.92
N VAL A 88 -8.88 -65.46 2.31
CA VAL A 88 -9.01 -64.31 1.41
C VAL A 88 -8.85 -63.03 2.22
N ALA A 89 -8.37 -61.97 1.61
CA ALA A 89 -8.37 -60.64 2.18
C ALA A 89 -9.03 -59.64 1.21
N PHE A 90 -9.78 -58.71 1.78
CA PHE A 90 -10.44 -57.64 1.04
C PHE A 90 -9.85 -56.30 1.46
N ALA A 91 -9.37 -55.50 0.52
CA ALA A 91 -8.97 -54.14 0.78
C ALA A 91 -9.76 -53.15 -0.08
N ALA A 92 -10.17 -52.04 0.53
CA ALA A 92 -10.74 -50.91 -0.18
C ALA A 92 -9.62 -49.94 -0.54
N ILE A 93 -9.36 -49.74 -1.83
CA ILE A 93 -8.29 -48.88 -2.32
C ILE A 93 -8.89 -47.56 -2.81
N GLY A 94 -8.35 -46.45 -2.33
CA GLY A 94 -8.77 -45.11 -2.74
C GLY A 94 -7.56 -44.20 -2.94
N ASP A 95 -7.63 -43.33 -3.93
CA ASP A 95 -6.58 -42.36 -4.26
C ASP A 95 -6.97 -40.91 -3.89
N GLY A 96 -8.20 -40.71 -3.40
CA GLY A 96 -8.75 -39.40 -3.03
C GLY A 96 -9.47 -38.66 -4.16
N SER A 97 -9.50 -39.23 -5.37
CA SER A 97 -10.22 -38.65 -6.52
C SER A 97 -11.75 -38.78 -6.41
N SER A 98 -12.24 -39.75 -5.63
CA SER A 98 -13.65 -40.04 -5.37
C SER A 98 -13.82 -40.60 -3.96
N LEU A 99 -15.04 -40.54 -3.43
CA LEU A 99 -15.44 -41.29 -2.24
C LEU A 99 -15.49 -42.80 -2.51
N GLN A 100 -15.86 -43.18 -3.73
CA GLN A 100 -15.94 -44.58 -4.14
C GLN A 100 -14.53 -45.17 -4.23
N THR A 101 -14.36 -46.31 -3.55
CA THR A 101 -13.11 -47.07 -3.54
C THR A 101 -13.21 -48.27 -4.45
N VAL A 102 -12.08 -48.74 -4.98
CA VAL A 102 -12.02 -50.05 -5.63
C VAL A 102 -11.89 -51.13 -4.55
N GLN A 103 -12.80 -52.10 -4.55
CA GLN A 103 -12.62 -53.33 -3.78
C GLN A 103 -11.60 -54.22 -4.49
N ALA A 104 -10.53 -54.56 -3.79
CA ALA A 104 -9.48 -55.46 -4.24
C ALA A 104 -9.45 -56.72 -3.38
N VAL A 105 -9.38 -57.87 -4.04
CA VAL A 105 -9.40 -59.21 -3.43
C VAL A 105 -8.01 -59.81 -3.54
N PHE A 106 -7.46 -60.25 -2.42
CA PHE A 106 -6.09 -60.75 -2.28
C PHE A 106 -6.08 -62.16 -1.66
N THR A 107 -5.05 -62.95 -1.98
CA THR A 107 -4.71 -64.11 -1.15
C THR A 107 -4.11 -63.64 0.19
N PRO A 108 -4.10 -64.49 1.24
CA PRO A 108 -3.50 -64.14 2.53
C PRO A 108 -2.03 -63.69 2.42
N GLU A 109 -1.26 -64.30 1.53
CA GLU A 109 0.17 -63.99 1.29
C GLU A 109 0.32 -62.63 0.62
N GLN A 110 -0.49 -62.32 -0.39
CA GLN A 110 -0.48 -61.00 -1.05
C GLN A 110 -0.91 -59.87 -0.09
N ALA A 111 -1.75 -60.18 0.90
CA ALA A 111 -2.21 -59.21 1.88
C ALA A 111 -1.24 -59.01 3.05
N GLU A 112 -0.08 -59.68 3.06
CA GLU A 112 0.97 -59.45 4.04
C GLU A 112 1.48 -57.99 3.96
N GLY A 113 1.69 -57.36 5.11
CA GLY A 113 2.09 -55.93 5.17
C GLY A 113 0.97 -54.91 4.86
N LEU A 114 -0.18 -55.32 4.31
CA LEU A 114 -1.31 -54.40 4.10
C LEU A 114 -1.93 -53.96 5.42
N SER A 115 -2.05 -52.65 5.60
CA SER A 115 -2.73 -51.98 6.72
C SER A 115 -3.36 -50.68 6.22
N THR A 116 -4.28 -50.09 6.98
CA THR A 116 -4.87 -48.79 6.64
C THR A 116 -3.79 -47.72 6.47
N GLY A 117 -3.82 -46.97 5.38
CA GLY A 117 -2.87 -45.91 5.07
C GLY A 117 -1.65 -46.34 4.24
N VAL A 118 -1.44 -47.64 4.02
CA VAL A 118 -0.38 -48.16 3.15
C VAL A 118 -0.62 -47.72 1.71
N ALA A 119 0.44 -47.24 1.03
CA ALA A 119 0.40 -46.89 -0.38
C ALA A 119 0.74 -48.12 -1.24
N VAL A 120 -0.10 -48.41 -2.23
CA VAL A 120 0.02 -49.63 -3.06
C VAL A 120 -0.13 -49.31 -4.54
N SER A 121 0.53 -50.12 -5.36
CA SER A 121 0.23 -50.34 -6.77
C SER A 121 -0.23 -51.78 -6.91
N ILE A 122 -1.45 -52.01 -7.42
CA ILE A 122 -2.02 -53.35 -7.57
C ILE A 122 -2.47 -53.56 -9.01
N THR A 123 -2.21 -54.75 -9.52
CA THR A 123 -2.61 -55.18 -10.86
C THR A 123 -3.40 -56.48 -10.76
N GLY A 124 -4.49 -56.59 -11.51
CA GLY A 124 -5.34 -57.76 -11.46
C GLY A 124 -6.45 -57.76 -12.51
N GLN A 125 -7.33 -58.76 -12.45
CA GLN A 125 -8.49 -58.88 -13.33
C GLN A 125 -9.65 -58.05 -12.81
N TRP A 126 -10.24 -57.22 -13.66
CA TRP A 126 -11.45 -56.47 -13.34
C TRP A 126 -12.69 -57.32 -13.63
N THR A 127 -13.36 -57.79 -12.58
CA THR A 127 -14.46 -58.76 -12.70
C THR A 127 -15.74 -58.28 -12.02
N PRO A 128 -16.94 -58.66 -12.51
CA PRO A 128 -18.18 -58.41 -11.80
C PRO A 128 -18.13 -58.98 -10.38
N SER A 129 -18.53 -58.17 -9.41
CA SER A 129 -18.49 -58.57 -8.00
C SER A 129 -19.63 -59.53 -7.68
N PRO A 130 -19.38 -60.61 -6.92
CA PRO A 130 -20.45 -61.50 -6.45
C PRO A 130 -21.30 -60.88 -5.34
N GLY A 131 -20.89 -59.75 -4.76
CA GLY A 131 -21.62 -59.05 -3.69
C GLY A 131 -22.47 -57.90 -4.21
N ASN A 132 -23.59 -57.62 -3.52
CA ASN A 132 -24.58 -56.61 -3.95
C ASN A 132 -24.18 -55.15 -3.69
N LYS A 133 -23.03 -54.90 -3.06
CA LYS A 133 -22.61 -53.54 -2.65
C LYS A 133 -21.76 -52.80 -3.69
N GLN A 134 -21.21 -53.50 -4.67
CA GLN A 134 -20.38 -52.94 -5.72
C GLN A 134 -20.59 -53.73 -7.01
N SER A 135 -20.49 -53.06 -8.17
CA SER A 135 -20.68 -53.71 -9.46
C SER A 135 -19.51 -54.62 -9.84
N HIS A 136 -18.28 -54.22 -9.49
CA HIS A 136 -17.05 -54.89 -9.87
C HIS A 136 -16.04 -54.92 -8.72
N GLU A 137 -15.10 -55.85 -8.78
CA GLU A 137 -13.95 -55.96 -7.89
C GLU A 137 -12.70 -56.36 -8.68
N LEU A 138 -11.53 -56.03 -8.13
CA LEU A 138 -10.24 -56.35 -8.71
C LEU A 138 -9.67 -57.62 -8.06
N GLN A 139 -9.58 -58.71 -8.82
CA GLN A 139 -8.90 -59.94 -8.40
C GLN A 139 -7.39 -59.74 -8.55
N VAL A 140 -6.68 -59.54 -7.45
CA VAL A 140 -5.28 -59.09 -7.48
C VAL A 140 -4.35 -60.23 -7.88
N GLU A 141 -3.57 -59.99 -8.94
CA GLU A 141 -2.51 -60.89 -9.40
C GLU A 141 -1.15 -60.46 -8.85
N SER A 142 -0.91 -59.15 -8.80
CA SER A 142 0.32 -58.58 -8.23
C SER A 142 0.05 -57.35 -7.38
N VAL A 143 0.77 -57.25 -6.27
CA VAL A 143 0.75 -56.13 -5.35
C VAL A 143 2.17 -55.64 -5.10
N ARG A 144 2.34 -54.34 -5.14
CA ARG A 144 3.60 -53.67 -4.81
C ARG A 144 3.33 -52.58 -3.77
N ILE A 145 3.90 -52.75 -2.59
CA ILE A 145 3.88 -51.73 -1.54
C ILE A 145 4.83 -50.60 -1.97
N LEU A 146 4.28 -49.40 -2.12
CA LEU A 146 5.01 -48.20 -2.51
C LEU A 146 5.44 -47.36 -1.30
N GLY A 147 4.74 -47.54 -0.18
CA GLY A 147 5.02 -46.85 1.07
C GLY A 147 4.32 -47.56 2.22
N GLU A 148 5.10 -47.97 3.21
CA GLU A 148 4.60 -48.66 4.40
C GLU A 148 3.87 -47.70 5.34
N ASN A 149 2.98 -48.23 6.17
CA ASN A 149 2.32 -47.49 7.24
C ASN A 149 2.12 -48.40 8.44
N ASN A 150 2.55 -47.93 9.62
CA ASN A 150 2.38 -48.68 10.86
C ASN A 150 1.00 -48.39 11.46
N ALA A 151 0.15 -49.41 11.52
CA ALA A 151 -1.21 -49.29 12.02
C ALA A 151 -1.30 -48.92 13.51
N SER A 152 -0.31 -49.28 14.33
CA SER A 152 -0.35 -48.99 15.78
C SER A 152 -0.10 -47.52 16.09
N THR A 153 0.73 -46.86 15.29
CA THR A 153 1.07 -45.43 15.45
C THR A 153 0.24 -44.52 14.56
N TYR A 154 -0.54 -45.06 13.62
CA TYR A 154 -1.34 -44.27 12.69
C TYR A 154 -2.59 -43.68 13.39
N PRO A 155 -2.73 -42.34 13.49
CA PRO A 155 -3.77 -41.73 14.32
C PRO A 155 -5.17 -41.84 13.72
N LEU A 156 -5.29 -41.94 12.38
CA LEU A 156 -6.58 -42.04 11.68
C LEU A 156 -7.04 -43.50 11.56
N GLN A 157 -7.29 -44.12 12.71
CA GLN A 157 -7.90 -45.44 12.77
C GLN A 157 -9.34 -45.42 12.21
N LYS A 158 -9.86 -46.59 11.83
CA LYS A 158 -11.22 -46.76 11.32
C LYS A 158 -12.27 -46.65 12.45
N LYS A 159 -12.41 -45.46 12.99
CA LYS A 159 -13.40 -45.06 14.00
C LYS A 159 -13.82 -43.62 13.73
N TYR A 160 -14.90 -43.19 14.35
CA TYR A 160 -15.28 -41.78 14.34
C TYR A 160 -14.18 -40.93 15.01
N HIS A 161 -13.97 -39.74 14.48
CA HIS A 161 -13.04 -38.75 15.00
C HIS A 161 -13.75 -37.42 15.08
N THR A 162 -13.71 -36.76 16.23
CA THR A 162 -14.33 -35.45 16.41
C THR A 162 -13.64 -34.39 15.54
N THR A 163 -14.36 -33.31 15.22
CA THR A 163 -13.81 -32.18 14.48
C THR A 163 -12.60 -31.57 15.18
N GLU A 164 -12.62 -31.51 16.51
CA GLU A 164 -11.56 -30.97 17.36
C GLU A 164 -10.30 -31.81 17.24
N PHE A 165 -10.41 -33.14 17.30
CA PHE A 165 -9.28 -34.04 17.11
C PHE A 165 -8.68 -33.89 15.70
N LEU A 166 -9.51 -33.83 14.67
CA LEU A 166 -9.04 -33.67 13.29
C LEU A 166 -8.34 -32.33 13.03
N ARG A 167 -8.68 -31.26 13.77
CA ARG A 167 -7.95 -29.98 13.72
C ARG A 167 -6.51 -30.12 14.23
N THR A 168 -6.21 -31.07 15.12
CA THR A 168 -4.83 -31.35 15.57
C THR A 168 -3.96 -32.07 14.52
N LEU A 169 -4.57 -32.61 13.46
CA LEU A 169 -3.90 -33.40 12.41
C LEU A 169 -4.13 -32.82 11.00
N PRO A 170 -3.80 -31.55 10.73
CA PRO A 170 -4.12 -30.90 9.45
C PRO A 170 -3.47 -31.59 8.24
N HIS A 171 -2.28 -32.15 8.43
CA HIS A 171 -1.50 -32.86 7.41
C HIS A 171 -2.05 -34.26 7.05
N LEU A 172 -2.90 -34.86 7.90
CA LEU A 172 -3.48 -36.18 7.68
C LEU A 172 -4.99 -36.16 7.44
N ARG A 173 -5.74 -35.22 8.02
CA ARG A 173 -7.21 -35.21 7.97
C ARG A 173 -7.78 -35.25 6.56
N SER A 174 -7.07 -34.67 5.58
CA SER A 174 -7.44 -34.70 4.16
C SER A 174 -7.50 -36.11 3.56
N ARG A 175 -6.91 -37.11 4.24
CA ARG A 175 -7.03 -38.51 3.86
C ARG A 175 -8.39 -39.09 4.23
N LEU A 176 -9.21 -38.47 5.07
CA LEU A 176 -10.56 -38.96 5.33
C LEU A 176 -11.48 -38.68 4.12
N PRO A 177 -12.44 -39.55 3.80
CA PRO A 177 -13.30 -39.40 2.63
C PRO A 177 -13.99 -38.03 2.55
N LEU A 178 -14.67 -37.61 3.62
CA LEU A 178 -15.36 -36.32 3.68
C LEU A 178 -14.40 -35.14 3.49
N ASN A 179 -13.27 -35.11 4.18
CA ASN A 179 -12.29 -34.02 4.03
C ASN A 179 -11.67 -33.97 2.63
N SER A 180 -11.44 -35.11 2.00
CA SER A 180 -10.96 -35.17 0.60
C SER A 180 -12.02 -34.63 -0.38
N LEU A 181 -13.31 -34.92 -0.12
CA LEU A 181 -14.42 -34.36 -0.88
C LEU A 181 -14.48 -32.84 -0.73
N LEU A 182 -14.36 -32.31 0.50
CA LEU A 182 -14.36 -30.86 0.75
C LEU A 182 -13.21 -30.14 0.03
N LEU A 183 -12.03 -30.76 -0.07
CA LEU A 183 -10.91 -30.21 -0.85
C LEU A 183 -11.21 -30.17 -2.34
N ARG A 184 -11.80 -31.23 -2.90
CA ARG A 184 -12.23 -31.26 -4.31
C ARG A 184 -13.33 -30.24 -4.58
N LEU A 185 -14.30 -30.11 -3.67
CA LEU A 185 -15.34 -29.08 -3.72
C LEU A 185 -14.75 -27.68 -3.76
N ARG A 186 -13.85 -27.34 -2.83
CA ARG A 186 -13.17 -26.03 -2.82
C ARG A 186 -12.44 -25.76 -4.14
N SER A 187 -11.71 -26.75 -4.66
CA SER A 187 -11.01 -26.64 -5.94
C SER A 187 -11.97 -26.39 -7.11
N GLN A 188 -13.11 -27.08 -7.14
CA GLN A 188 -14.08 -26.96 -8.21
C GLN A 188 -14.84 -25.63 -8.16
N VAL A 189 -15.20 -25.15 -6.96
CA VAL A 189 -15.78 -23.82 -6.76
C VAL A 189 -14.82 -22.74 -7.29
N ALA A 190 -13.54 -22.80 -6.91
CA ALA A 190 -12.55 -21.83 -7.40
C ALA A 190 -12.41 -21.83 -8.93
N ALA A 191 -12.41 -23.01 -9.55
CA ALA A 191 -12.37 -23.13 -11.01
C ALA A 191 -13.64 -22.58 -11.68
N ARG A 192 -14.83 -22.83 -11.08
CA ARG A 192 -16.10 -22.29 -11.58
C ARG A 192 -16.14 -20.77 -11.48
N LEU A 193 -15.75 -20.19 -10.35
CA LEU A 193 -15.64 -18.74 -10.18
C LEU A 193 -14.71 -18.13 -11.23
N THR A 194 -13.54 -18.73 -11.45
CA THR A 194 -12.59 -18.27 -12.48
C THR A 194 -13.24 -18.24 -13.87
N ASN A 195 -13.97 -19.30 -14.23
CA ASN A 195 -14.68 -19.37 -15.52
C ASN A 195 -15.85 -18.38 -15.59
N PHE A 196 -16.60 -18.19 -14.51
CA PHE A 196 -17.72 -17.25 -14.44
C PHE A 196 -17.27 -15.81 -14.74
N PHE A 197 -16.19 -15.38 -14.07
CA PHE A 197 -15.60 -14.05 -14.27
C PHE A 197 -14.96 -13.92 -15.64
N SER A 198 -14.20 -14.93 -16.08
CA SER A 198 -13.58 -14.94 -17.42
C SER A 198 -14.60 -14.86 -18.54
N ALA A 199 -15.76 -15.51 -18.41
CA ALA A 199 -16.84 -15.46 -19.40
C ALA A 199 -17.55 -14.10 -19.47
N ARG A 200 -17.29 -13.22 -18.51
CA ARG A 200 -17.85 -11.86 -18.42
C ARG A 200 -16.77 -10.79 -18.53
N ASP A 201 -15.62 -11.13 -19.13
CA ASP A 201 -14.48 -10.22 -19.36
C ASP A 201 -13.93 -9.55 -18.09
N PHE A 202 -14.07 -10.19 -16.92
CA PHE A 202 -13.39 -9.73 -15.72
C PHE A 202 -11.93 -10.19 -15.74
N ILE A 203 -11.02 -9.27 -15.43
CA ILE A 203 -9.58 -9.55 -15.37
C ILE A 203 -9.22 -9.97 -13.95
N GLN A 204 -8.61 -11.16 -13.81
CA GLN A 204 -8.09 -11.58 -12.52
C GLN A 204 -6.84 -10.76 -12.18
N VAL A 205 -6.82 -10.17 -10.98
CA VAL A 205 -5.70 -9.37 -10.48
C VAL A 205 -5.21 -9.90 -9.13
N HIS A 206 -3.98 -9.53 -8.75
CA HIS A 206 -3.38 -9.92 -7.48
C HIS A 206 -2.88 -8.69 -6.73
N PRO A 207 -3.77 -8.00 -5.99
CA PRO A 207 -3.40 -6.85 -5.17
C PRO A 207 -2.41 -7.23 -4.05
N PRO A 208 -1.67 -6.25 -3.48
CA PRO A 208 -0.71 -6.51 -2.42
C PRO A 208 -1.39 -6.98 -1.13
N ILE A 209 -0.82 -8.00 -0.49
CA ILE A 209 -1.26 -8.49 0.82
C ILE A 209 -0.73 -7.62 1.96
N ILE A 210 0.49 -7.09 1.80
CA ILE A 210 1.12 -6.18 2.75
C ILE A 210 0.71 -4.75 2.37
N THR A 211 0.05 -4.06 3.28
CA THR A 211 -0.56 -2.74 3.06
C THR A 211 -0.20 -1.75 4.16
N SER A 212 -0.33 -0.46 3.92
CA SER A 212 -0.30 0.60 4.95
C SER A 212 -1.69 1.13 5.29
N SER A 213 -2.73 0.63 4.63
CA SER A 213 -4.11 1.01 4.86
C SER A 213 -4.88 -0.19 5.41
N ASP A 214 -5.78 0.08 6.35
CA ASP A 214 -6.73 -0.87 6.90
C ASP A 214 -8.01 -0.98 6.05
N CYS A 215 -8.08 -0.36 4.86
CA CYS A 215 -9.17 -0.38 3.86
C CYS A 215 -10.52 0.20 4.33
N GLU A 216 -10.96 -0.15 5.53
CA GLU A 216 -12.27 0.17 6.11
C GLU A 216 -12.18 1.26 7.20
N GLY A 217 -10.97 1.60 7.68
CA GLY A 217 -10.76 2.75 8.55
C GLY A 217 -10.96 2.55 10.06
N ALA A 218 -11.32 1.33 10.50
CA ALA A 218 -11.65 1.05 11.90
C ALA A 218 -11.31 -0.38 12.38
N GLY A 219 -10.61 -1.18 11.56
CA GLY A 219 -10.37 -2.60 11.83
C GLY A 219 -9.11 -2.89 12.66
N GLU A 220 -9.17 -3.90 13.54
CA GLU A 220 -7.95 -4.46 14.15
C GLU A 220 -7.12 -5.20 13.05
N VAL A 221 -5.87 -4.77 12.85
CA VAL A 221 -4.97 -5.30 11.79
C VAL A 221 -3.72 -6.00 12.35
N PHE A 222 -3.27 -7.06 11.68
CA PHE A 222 -1.99 -7.70 12.01
C PHE A 222 -0.82 -6.86 11.52
N THR A 223 0.11 -6.51 12.41
CA THR A 223 1.34 -5.77 12.05
C THR A 223 2.42 -6.72 11.53
N VAL A 224 3.08 -6.34 10.43
CA VAL A 224 4.16 -7.10 9.79
C VAL A 224 5.50 -6.45 10.08
N ALA A 225 6.40 -7.17 10.76
CA ALA A 225 7.76 -6.73 11.08
C ALA A 225 8.78 -7.87 11.02
N PRO A 226 10.08 -7.59 10.71
CA PRO A 226 11.14 -8.60 10.75
C PRO A 226 11.40 -9.14 12.17
N ALA A 227 11.76 -10.42 12.29
CA ALA A 227 11.99 -11.10 13.57
C ALA A 227 13.13 -10.51 14.42
N VAL A 228 14.12 -9.84 13.80
CA VAL A 228 15.23 -9.16 14.53
C VAL A 228 14.69 -8.03 15.42
N SER A 229 13.49 -7.52 15.12
CA SER A 229 12.81 -6.46 15.86
C SER A 229 11.94 -6.98 17.03
N LEU A 230 11.86 -8.29 17.25
CA LEU A 230 10.89 -8.95 18.15
C LEU A 230 11.54 -9.78 19.29
N SER A 231 12.79 -9.53 19.67
CA SER A 231 13.45 -10.30 20.74
C SER A 231 12.80 -10.07 22.14
N PRO A 232 12.44 -11.12 22.90
CA PRO A 232 11.75 -11.00 24.20
C PRO A 232 12.61 -10.48 25.36
N HIS A 233 13.90 -10.22 25.16
CA HIS A 233 14.79 -9.66 26.19
C HIS A 233 14.82 -8.12 26.22
N ALA A 234 13.94 -7.45 25.47
CA ALA A 234 13.86 -5.99 25.40
C ALA A 234 13.08 -5.33 26.58
N GLU A 235 12.86 -6.04 27.69
CA GLU A 235 12.09 -5.48 28.83
C GLU A 235 12.92 -4.61 29.81
N LYS A 236 14.24 -4.44 29.61
CA LYS A 236 15.07 -3.64 30.55
C LYS A 236 16.03 -2.61 29.94
N GLU A 237 16.06 -2.45 28.62
CA GLU A 237 16.79 -1.36 27.96
C GLU A 237 15.85 -0.67 26.98
N LYS A 238 15.74 0.67 27.07
CA LYS A 238 14.93 1.46 26.13
C LYS A 238 15.31 1.05 24.70
N PRO A 239 14.37 0.52 23.90
CA PRO A 239 14.70 -0.09 22.62
C PRO A 239 15.19 1.01 21.67
N LYS A 240 16.41 0.84 21.14
CA LYS A 240 16.85 1.55 19.93
C LYS A 240 15.81 1.26 18.85
N GLN A 241 15.21 2.31 18.28
CA GLN A 241 14.18 2.22 17.24
C GLN A 241 14.64 1.21 16.18
N ALA A 242 13.98 0.06 16.12
CA ALA A 242 14.34 -0.98 15.18
C ALA A 242 14.17 -0.43 13.76
N ASP A 243 15.17 -0.64 12.90
CA ASP A 243 15.07 -0.41 11.45
C ASP A 243 13.81 -1.12 10.93
N SER A 244 12.69 -0.40 10.81
CA SER A 244 11.47 -0.98 10.27
C SER A 244 11.71 -1.27 8.79
N PHE A 245 11.54 -2.52 8.37
CA PHE A 245 11.87 -2.96 7.01
C PHE A 245 11.19 -2.13 5.91
N PHE A 246 10.00 -1.60 6.19
CA PHE A 246 9.19 -0.85 5.24
C PHE A 246 9.19 0.67 5.47
N GLN A 247 10.10 1.22 6.30
CA GLN A 247 10.21 2.65 6.67
C GLN A 247 8.98 3.24 7.40
N SER A 248 7.81 2.59 7.31
CA SER A 248 6.58 2.84 8.05
C SER A 248 5.94 1.50 8.45
N PRO A 249 5.06 1.47 9.47
CA PRO A 249 4.31 0.28 9.84
C PRO A 249 3.53 -0.27 8.63
N LYS A 250 3.61 -1.59 8.44
CA LYS A 250 2.82 -2.31 7.44
C LYS A 250 2.00 -3.39 8.11
N TYR A 251 0.89 -3.69 7.46
CA TYR A 251 -0.15 -4.56 7.98
C TYR A 251 -0.50 -5.63 6.95
N LEU A 252 -1.13 -6.70 7.41
CA LEU A 252 -1.83 -7.63 6.53
C LEU A 252 -3.20 -7.06 6.18
N THR A 253 -3.56 -7.13 4.90
CA THR A 253 -4.76 -6.50 4.38
C THR A 253 -6.04 -7.17 4.88
N VAL A 254 -7.05 -6.37 5.25
CA VAL A 254 -8.40 -6.85 5.60
C VAL A 254 -9.26 -7.08 4.36
N SER A 255 -9.00 -6.32 3.30
CA SER A 255 -9.69 -6.33 2.01
C SER A 255 -8.74 -5.78 0.93
N THR A 256 -8.95 -6.12 -0.33
CA THR A 256 -8.21 -5.54 -1.46
C THR A 256 -9.02 -4.51 -2.24
N GLN A 257 -10.23 -4.19 -1.79
CA GLN A 257 -11.21 -3.35 -2.47
C GLN A 257 -10.63 -2.06 -3.06
N LEU A 258 -9.95 -1.23 -2.26
CA LEU A 258 -9.39 0.05 -2.74
C LEU A 258 -8.39 -0.12 -3.90
N HIS A 259 -7.65 -1.23 -3.93
CA HIS A 259 -6.76 -1.53 -5.06
C HIS A 259 -7.54 -1.99 -6.29
N LEU A 260 -8.64 -2.74 -6.09
CA LEU A 260 -9.52 -3.15 -7.18
C LEU A 260 -10.22 -1.96 -7.82
N GLU A 261 -10.65 -0.97 -7.05
CA GLU A 261 -11.23 0.29 -7.56
C GLU A 261 -10.26 1.01 -8.49
N ALA A 262 -8.98 1.12 -8.11
CA ALA A 262 -7.95 1.72 -8.95
C ALA A 262 -7.64 0.89 -10.21
N LEU A 263 -7.59 -0.45 -10.09
CA LEU A 263 -7.32 -1.34 -11.22
C LEU A 263 -8.49 -1.42 -12.20
N ALA A 264 -9.73 -1.41 -11.70
CA ALA A 264 -10.95 -1.42 -12.50
C ALA A 264 -11.01 -0.20 -13.44
N GLN A 265 -10.53 0.97 -13.01
CA GLN A 265 -10.43 2.15 -13.87
C GLN A 265 -9.51 1.96 -15.08
N SER A 266 -8.57 1.00 -15.02
CA SER A 266 -7.66 0.71 -16.13
C SER A 266 -8.21 -0.32 -17.12
N VAL A 267 -8.95 -1.33 -16.64
CA VAL A 267 -9.36 -2.51 -17.45
C VAL A 267 -10.85 -2.82 -17.40
N GLY A 268 -11.67 -1.92 -16.86
CA GLY A 268 -13.12 -2.03 -16.81
C GLY A 268 -13.62 -2.87 -15.62
N LYS A 269 -13.27 -4.15 -15.60
CA LYS A 269 -13.79 -5.13 -14.64
C LYS A 269 -12.66 -6.00 -14.10
N VAL A 270 -12.53 -6.06 -12.78
CA VAL A 270 -11.47 -6.83 -12.11
C VAL A 270 -12.04 -7.70 -11.01
N TRP A 271 -11.35 -8.81 -10.72
CA TRP A 271 -11.68 -9.65 -9.57
C TRP A 271 -10.43 -10.31 -8.99
N THR A 272 -10.52 -10.74 -7.74
CA THR A 272 -9.47 -11.48 -7.06
C THR A 272 -10.05 -12.49 -6.08
N LEU A 273 -9.29 -13.55 -5.85
CA LEU A 273 -9.49 -14.50 -4.76
C LEU A 273 -8.21 -14.48 -3.91
N SER A 274 -8.17 -13.59 -2.92
CA SER A 274 -6.96 -13.25 -2.17
C SER A 274 -7.09 -13.65 -0.71
N PRO A 275 -6.01 -14.09 -0.03
CA PRO A 275 -6.01 -14.17 1.42
C PRO A 275 -6.20 -12.78 2.03
N THR A 276 -7.04 -12.70 3.05
CA THR A 276 -7.33 -11.53 3.88
C THR A 276 -7.25 -11.91 5.35
N PHE A 277 -7.04 -10.91 6.19
CA PHE A 277 -6.71 -11.13 7.60
C PHE A 277 -7.52 -10.20 8.49
N ARG A 278 -8.05 -10.73 9.60
CA ARG A 278 -8.73 -9.95 10.64
C ARG A 278 -8.11 -10.24 12.00
N ALA A 279 -7.67 -9.20 12.70
CA ALA A 279 -7.00 -9.35 14.00
C ALA A 279 -7.96 -9.28 15.19
N GLU A 280 -9.27 -9.18 14.93
CA GLU A 280 -10.30 -9.19 15.96
C GLU A 280 -10.19 -10.43 16.86
N LYS A 281 -10.27 -10.23 18.16
CA LYS A 281 -10.24 -11.32 19.16
C LYS A 281 -11.59 -12.02 19.25
N SER A 282 -11.98 -12.70 18.18
CA SER A 282 -13.26 -13.41 18.05
C SER A 282 -13.03 -14.91 17.90
N ASP A 283 -13.25 -15.66 18.99
CA ASP A 283 -13.18 -17.13 18.99
C ASP A 283 -14.59 -17.73 18.88
N THR A 284 -15.13 -17.69 17.66
CA THR A 284 -16.45 -18.26 17.36
C THR A 284 -16.33 -19.32 16.27
N PRO A 285 -17.32 -20.21 16.09
CA PRO A 285 -17.31 -21.19 15.02
C PRO A 285 -17.32 -20.63 13.59
N ARG A 286 -17.51 -19.30 13.42
CA ARG A 286 -17.70 -18.64 12.12
C ARG A 286 -16.55 -17.70 11.74
N HIS A 287 -15.76 -17.22 12.71
CA HIS A 287 -14.69 -16.27 12.45
C HIS A 287 -13.34 -16.97 12.25
N LEU A 288 -12.57 -16.48 11.28
CA LEU A 288 -11.20 -16.91 11.01
C LEU A 288 -10.31 -15.69 10.94
N SER A 289 -9.12 -15.76 11.55
CA SER A 289 -8.13 -14.67 11.44
C SER A 289 -7.43 -14.62 10.08
N GLU A 290 -7.43 -15.73 9.34
CA GLU A 290 -6.97 -15.83 7.95
C GLU A 290 -8.03 -16.56 7.14
N PHE A 291 -8.53 -15.92 6.09
CA PHE A 291 -9.49 -16.51 5.16
C PHE A 291 -9.23 -15.99 3.74
N TYR A 292 -9.95 -16.54 2.76
CA TYR A 292 -9.85 -16.08 1.37
C TYR A 292 -11.10 -15.28 1.04
N MET A 293 -10.92 -14.04 0.60
CA MET A 293 -11.98 -13.18 0.16
C MET A 293 -12.06 -13.21 -1.37
N LEU A 294 -13.27 -13.38 -1.89
CA LEU A 294 -13.59 -13.17 -3.29
C LEU A 294 -14.11 -11.75 -3.45
N GLU A 295 -13.36 -10.92 -4.17
CA GLU A 295 -13.69 -9.51 -4.36
C GLU A 295 -13.72 -9.20 -5.85
N ALA A 296 -14.71 -8.43 -6.30
CA ALA A 296 -14.85 -8.02 -7.69
C ALA A 296 -15.31 -6.58 -7.76
N GLU A 297 -14.78 -5.84 -8.73
CA GLU A 297 -15.03 -4.41 -8.93
C GLU A 297 -15.26 -4.14 -10.41
N ALA A 298 -16.22 -3.28 -10.73
CA ALA A 298 -16.59 -2.93 -12.10
C ALA A 298 -16.87 -1.43 -12.22
N VAL A 299 -16.36 -0.79 -13.27
CA VAL A 299 -16.66 0.61 -13.58
C VAL A 299 -17.83 0.74 -14.55
N PHE A 300 -18.41 1.95 -14.64
CA PHE A 300 -19.57 2.28 -15.48
C PHE A 300 -20.86 1.51 -15.12
N VAL A 301 -21.04 1.22 -13.83
CA VAL A 301 -22.29 0.69 -13.28
C VAL A 301 -23.13 1.86 -12.76
N GLU A 302 -24.40 1.94 -13.15
CA GLU A 302 -25.28 3.07 -12.80
C GLU A 302 -26.13 2.79 -11.55
N ASP A 303 -26.49 1.54 -11.31
CA ASP A 303 -27.42 1.14 -10.27
C ASP A 303 -26.93 -0.09 -9.47
N LEU A 304 -27.39 -0.17 -8.22
CA LEU A 304 -27.07 -1.28 -7.32
C LEU A 304 -27.61 -2.64 -7.83
N GLY A 305 -28.72 -2.62 -8.59
CA GLY A 305 -29.35 -3.80 -9.17
C GLY A 305 -28.42 -4.56 -10.10
N SER A 306 -27.68 -3.86 -10.94
CA SER A 306 -26.65 -4.43 -11.81
C SER A 306 -25.57 -5.20 -11.03
N ILE A 307 -25.17 -4.73 -9.84
CA ILE A 307 -24.20 -5.45 -8.98
C ILE A 307 -24.85 -6.68 -8.34
N MET A 308 -26.07 -6.53 -7.81
CA MET A 308 -26.83 -7.65 -7.26
C MET A 308 -27.05 -8.76 -8.30
N ASP A 309 -27.31 -8.41 -9.55
CA ASP A 309 -27.44 -9.35 -10.66
C ASP A 309 -26.14 -10.13 -10.90
N ILE A 310 -24.97 -9.49 -10.80
CA ILE A 310 -23.68 -10.19 -10.93
C ILE A 310 -23.51 -11.21 -9.81
N VAL A 311 -23.80 -10.82 -8.56
CA VAL A 311 -23.71 -11.71 -7.38
C VAL A 311 -24.68 -12.87 -7.49
N GLU A 312 -25.93 -12.60 -7.83
CA GLU A 312 -26.97 -13.61 -8.00
C GLU A 312 -26.60 -14.61 -9.09
N ASN A 313 -26.18 -14.13 -10.26
CA ASN A 313 -25.74 -14.98 -11.36
C ASN A 313 -24.49 -15.79 -11.01
N MET A 314 -23.56 -15.23 -10.22
CA MET A 314 -22.34 -15.93 -9.79
C MET A 314 -22.66 -17.11 -8.89
N VAL A 315 -23.46 -16.88 -7.85
CA VAL A 315 -23.83 -17.93 -6.89
C VAL A 315 -24.70 -18.99 -7.58
N ARG A 316 -25.63 -18.60 -8.46
CA ARG A 316 -26.41 -19.53 -9.29
C ARG A 316 -25.52 -20.37 -10.21
N ASP A 317 -24.55 -19.76 -10.90
CA ASP A 317 -23.63 -20.49 -11.79
C ASP A 317 -22.82 -21.55 -11.03
N VAL A 318 -22.31 -21.20 -9.84
CA VAL A 318 -21.62 -22.14 -8.96
C VAL A 318 -22.57 -23.26 -8.52
N ALA A 319 -23.78 -22.93 -8.06
CA ALA A 319 -24.77 -23.92 -7.61
C ALA A 319 -25.16 -24.89 -8.73
N VAL A 320 -25.52 -24.40 -9.91
CA VAL A 320 -25.86 -25.22 -11.08
C VAL A 320 -24.66 -26.04 -11.56
N GLY A 321 -23.48 -25.42 -11.62
CA GLY A 321 -22.25 -26.04 -12.07
C GLY A 321 -21.74 -27.14 -11.14
N LEU A 322 -22.07 -27.06 -9.86
CA LEU A 322 -21.80 -28.11 -8.86
C LEU A 322 -22.88 -29.19 -8.86
N GLN A 323 -24.16 -28.86 -9.04
CA GLN A 323 -25.28 -29.82 -9.01
C GLN A 323 -25.10 -30.89 -10.09
N ASN A 324 -24.63 -30.48 -11.27
CA ASN A 324 -24.36 -31.35 -12.41
C ASN A 324 -22.98 -32.00 -12.40
N SER A 325 -22.32 -32.06 -11.24
CA SER A 325 -20.95 -32.55 -11.12
C SER A 325 -20.81 -33.73 -10.19
N HIS A 326 -19.79 -34.55 -10.46
CA HIS A 326 -19.41 -35.70 -9.64
C HIS A 326 -19.22 -35.35 -8.16
N VAL A 327 -18.67 -34.18 -7.85
CA VAL A 327 -18.50 -33.70 -6.47
C VAL A 327 -19.84 -33.38 -5.81
N GLY A 328 -20.79 -32.80 -6.56
CA GLY A 328 -22.14 -32.50 -6.05
C GLY A 328 -22.94 -33.77 -5.75
N GLU A 329 -22.88 -34.75 -6.64
CA GLU A 329 -23.47 -36.08 -6.42
C GLU A 329 -22.91 -36.74 -5.16
N GLU A 330 -21.59 -36.73 -5.00
CA GLU A 330 -20.92 -37.26 -3.81
C GLU A 330 -21.29 -36.51 -2.53
N LEU A 331 -21.46 -35.18 -2.59
CA LEU A 331 -21.86 -34.36 -1.44
C LEU A 331 -23.27 -34.72 -0.95
N LEU A 332 -24.19 -34.99 -1.87
CA LEU A 332 -25.54 -35.47 -1.55
C LEU A 332 -25.50 -36.91 -1.02
N ALA A 333 -24.70 -37.79 -1.62
CA ALA A 333 -24.61 -39.21 -1.25
C ALA A 333 -24.02 -39.43 0.15
N VAL A 334 -23.06 -38.62 0.60
CA VAL A 334 -22.53 -38.71 1.99
C VAL A 334 -23.62 -38.51 3.03
N ARG A 335 -24.70 -37.80 2.69
CA ARG A 335 -25.83 -37.55 3.58
C ARG A 335 -26.92 -38.63 3.51
N ASP A 336 -26.82 -39.60 2.61
CA ASP A 336 -27.70 -40.80 2.57
C ASP A 336 -27.27 -41.87 3.59
N ASP A 337 -25.96 -42.02 3.83
CA ASP A 337 -25.38 -43.09 4.66
C ASP A 337 -25.51 -42.84 6.17
N VAL A 338 -26.18 -41.75 6.58
CA VAL A 338 -26.46 -41.43 7.99
C VAL A 338 -27.67 -42.26 8.49
N GLN A 339 -27.57 -43.58 8.36
CA GLN A 339 -28.27 -44.52 9.23
C GLN A 339 -27.29 -45.01 10.31
N ALA A 340 -27.03 -44.17 11.32
CA ALA A 340 -26.64 -44.57 12.69
C ALA A 340 -26.25 -43.34 13.53
N GLY A 341 -27.21 -42.81 14.29
CA GLY A 341 -27.12 -42.44 15.71
C GLY A 341 -25.90 -41.79 16.38
N GLU A 342 -24.81 -41.38 15.71
CA GLU A 342 -23.58 -40.94 16.41
C GLU A 342 -22.97 -39.61 15.93
N GLU A 343 -23.54 -38.92 14.93
CA GLU A 343 -23.01 -37.64 14.45
C GLU A 343 -24.03 -36.49 14.53
N GLY A 344 -23.63 -35.40 15.20
CA GLY A 344 -24.33 -34.11 15.26
C GLY A 344 -24.36 -33.34 13.93
N SER A 345 -24.54 -34.01 12.79
CA SER A 345 -24.85 -33.34 11.52
C SER A 345 -26.37 -33.18 11.38
N LEU A 346 -26.87 -31.99 11.69
CA LEU A 346 -28.30 -31.63 11.71
C LEU A 346 -28.99 -31.64 10.33
N VAL A 347 -28.26 -31.90 9.23
CA VAL A 347 -28.74 -31.67 7.85
C VAL A 347 -28.81 -32.98 7.07
N THR A 348 -30.03 -33.43 6.75
CA THR A 348 -30.29 -34.61 5.91
C THR A 348 -30.03 -34.32 4.42
N LYS A 349 -29.90 -35.36 3.59
CA LYS A 349 -29.79 -35.19 2.12
C LYS A 349 -30.97 -34.39 1.55
N ALA A 350 -32.19 -34.67 2.02
CA ALA A 350 -33.39 -33.96 1.55
C ALA A 350 -33.31 -32.46 1.86
N ILE A 351 -32.88 -32.09 3.07
CA ILE A 351 -32.70 -30.68 3.45
C ILE A 351 -31.59 -30.04 2.61
N LEU A 352 -30.45 -30.72 2.44
CA LEU A 352 -29.34 -30.20 1.63
C LEU A 352 -29.74 -29.99 0.16
N ALA A 353 -30.42 -30.97 -0.45
CA ALA A 353 -30.92 -30.88 -1.81
C ALA A 353 -31.95 -29.74 -1.96
N GLN A 354 -32.84 -29.58 -0.98
CA GLN A 354 -33.81 -28.48 -0.98
C GLN A 354 -33.12 -27.13 -0.92
N ARG A 355 -32.16 -26.93 0.00
CA ARG A 355 -31.38 -25.68 0.09
C ARG A 355 -30.64 -25.38 -1.20
N TRP A 356 -30.04 -26.40 -1.81
CA TRP A 356 -29.39 -26.27 -3.09
C TRP A 356 -30.37 -25.82 -4.17
N GLN A 357 -31.55 -26.43 -4.24
CA GLN A 357 -32.57 -26.04 -5.21
C GLN A 357 -33.03 -24.59 -5.00
N ARG A 358 -33.12 -24.11 -3.75
CA ARG A 358 -33.43 -22.71 -3.44
C ARG A 358 -32.35 -21.72 -3.89
N LEU A 359 -31.10 -22.15 -4.04
CA LEU A 359 -30.06 -21.33 -4.67
C LEU A 359 -30.22 -21.25 -6.19
N ILE A 360 -30.89 -22.21 -6.83
CA ILE A 360 -31.01 -22.30 -8.29
C ILE A 360 -32.33 -21.73 -8.79
N ASP A 361 -33.43 -21.99 -8.09
CA ASP A 361 -34.79 -21.67 -8.53
C ASP A 361 -35.39 -20.48 -7.80
N GLY A 362 -36.30 -19.80 -8.49
CA GLY A 362 -37.14 -18.75 -7.92
C GLY A 362 -36.42 -17.40 -7.79
N PRO A 363 -37.19 -16.30 -7.69
CA PRO A 363 -36.61 -14.97 -7.49
C PRO A 363 -36.01 -14.85 -6.08
N TRP A 364 -34.90 -14.13 -5.97
CA TRP A 364 -34.37 -13.72 -4.67
C TRP A 364 -34.99 -12.36 -4.31
N PRO A 365 -35.75 -12.26 -3.22
CA PRO A 365 -36.33 -10.98 -2.82
C PRO A 365 -35.23 -9.93 -2.61
N ARG A 366 -35.53 -8.69 -3.00
CA ARG A 366 -34.68 -7.52 -2.77
C ARG A 366 -35.52 -6.54 -1.98
N ILE A 367 -35.18 -6.34 -0.71
CA ILE A 367 -35.90 -5.44 0.20
C ILE A 367 -34.95 -4.38 0.74
N THR A 368 -35.47 -3.23 1.08
CA THR A 368 -34.71 -2.18 1.79
C THR A 368 -34.51 -2.55 3.26
N TYR A 369 -33.54 -1.93 3.91
CA TYR A 369 -33.30 -2.09 5.35
C TYR A 369 -34.52 -1.64 6.16
N SER A 370 -35.21 -0.58 5.73
CA SER A 370 -36.46 -0.11 6.33
C SER A 370 -37.55 -1.19 6.30
N GLU A 371 -37.75 -1.84 5.15
CA GLU A 371 -38.70 -2.96 5.02
C GLU A 371 -38.26 -4.17 5.85
N ALA A 372 -36.96 -4.44 5.93
CA ALA A 372 -36.42 -5.51 6.77
C ALA A 372 -36.74 -5.29 8.25
N ILE A 373 -36.50 -4.08 8.78
CA ILE A 373 -36.86 -3.71 10.16
C ILE A 373 -38.37 -3.78 10.37
N GLN A 374 -39.18 -3.31 9.41
CA GLN A 374 -40.63 -3.42 9.49
C GLN A 374 -41.08 -4.87 9.62
N HIS A 375 -40.56 -5.78 8.79
CA HIS A 375 -40.88 -7.21 8.86
C HIS A 375 -40.52 -7.83 10.22
N LEU A 376 -39.39 -7.43 10.81
CA LEU A 376 -38.96 -7.92 12.12
C LEU A 376 -39.87 -7.41 13.24
N MET A 377 -40.22 -6.12 13.21
CA MET A 377 -41.14 -5.52 14.19
C MET A 377 -42.56 -6.09 14.08
N GLU A 378 -43.04 -6.36 12.86
CA GLU A 378 -44.33 -7.03 12.62
C GLU A 378 -44.33 -8.47 13.14
N ALA A 379 -43.23 -9.20 12.97
CA ALA A 379 -43.08 -10.55 13.50
C ALA A 379 -43.12 -10.58 15.04
N GLU A 380 -42.46 -9.62 15.70
CA GLU A 380 -42.49 -9.47 17.15
C GLU A 380 -43.89 -9.09 17.65
N ALA A 381 -44.54 -8.12 17.00
CA ALA A 381 -45.83 -7.58 17.44
C ALA A 381 -47.03 -8.50 17.13
N GLN A 382 -47.03 -9.18 15.97
CA GLN A 382 -48.21 -9.89 15.45
C GLN A 382 -48.04 -11.40 15.42
N GLN A 383 -46.81 -11.91 15.27
CA GLN A 383 -46.53 -13.34 15.12
C GLN A 383 -45.98 -13.97 16.40
N GLY A 384 -45.76 -13.17 17.45
CA GLY A 384 -45.28 -13.63 18.75
C GLY A 384 -43.84 -14.16 18.72
N VAL A 385 -43.04 -13.73 17.74
CA VAL A 385 -41.62 -14.08 17.64
C VAL A 385 -40.86 -13.25 18.68
N HIS A 386 -40.02 -13.89 19.48
CA HIS A 386 -39.17 -13.21 20.46
C HIS A 386 -37.74 -13.14 19.94
N PHE A 387 -37.19 -11.93 19.83
CA PHE A 387 -35.79 -11.68 19.54
C PHE A 387 -35.05 -11.28 20.83
N ASP A 388 -33.87 -11.84 21.05
CA ASP A 388 -33.06 -11.49 22.22
C ASP A 388 -32.55 -10.04 22.13
N PHE A 389 -32.24 -9.60 20.91
CA PHE A 389 -31.93 -8.23 20.56
C PHE A 389 -33.14 -7.62 19.86
N LYS A 390 -33.72 -6.59 20.45
CA LYS A 390 -34.88 -5.94 19.85
C LYS A 390 -34.51 -5.32 18.50
N PRO A 391 -35.27 -5.58 17.43
CA PRO A 391 -35.04 -4.92 16.15
C PRO A 391 -35.17 -3.42 16.29
N ASP A 392 -34.13 -2.68 15.93
CA ASP A 392 -34.14 -1.23 15.89
C ASP A 392 -33.42 -0.74 14.63
N TYR A 393 -33.74 0.47 14.20
CA TYR A 393 -33.22 1.01 12.96
C TYR A 393 -31.72 1.38 13.04
N HIS A 394 -31.17 1.65 14.23
CA HIS A 394 -29.85 2.24 14.41
C HIS A 394 -28.73 1.22 14.68
N SER A 395 -29.06 0.06 15.26
CA SER A 395 -28.07 -0.92 15.75
C SER A 395 -27.63 -1.95 14.71
N GLY A 396 -28.18 -1.88 13.48
CA GLY A 396 -27.96 -2.88 12.45
C GLY A 396 -28.69 -4.20 12.73
N LEU A 397 -28.63 -5.12 11.78
CA LEU A 397 -29.21 -6.46 11.93
C LEU A 397 -28.27 -7.35 12.74
N GLN A 398 -28.84 -8.11 13.68
CA GLN A 398 -28.15 -9.19 14.38
C GLN A 398 -28.36 -10.52 13.65
N THR A 399 -27.50 -11.51 13.92
CA THR A 399 -27.57 -12.85 13.28
C THR A 399 -28.95 -13.53 13.41
N GLU A 400 -29.69 -13.28 14.50
CA GLU A 400 -31.06 -13.80 14.64
C GLU A 400 -32.06 -13.13 13.70
N HIS A 401 -31.89 -11.83 13.44
CA HIS A 401 -32.72 -11.05 12.52
C HIS A 401 -32.45 -11.48 11.08
N GLU A 402 -31.17 -11.58 10.70
CA GLU A 402 -30.75 -12.00 9.37
C GLU A 402 -31.28 -13.41 9.03
N ARG A 403 -31.15 -14.33 9.98
CA ARG A 403 -31.69 -15.69 9.86
C ARG A 403 -33.20 -15.68 9.70
N PHE A 404 -33.93 -14.89 10.50
CA PHE A 404 -35.38 -14.76 10.38
C PHE A 404 -35.80 -14.26 8.99
N LEU A 405 -35.11 -13.24 8.47
CA LEU A 405 -35.40 -12.67 7.15
C LEU A 405 -35.18 -13.69 6.04
N ALA A 406 -34.06 -14.43 6.05
CA ALA A 406 -33.78 -15.46 5.05
C ALA A 406 -34.78 -16.62 5.11
N GLU A 407 -35.21 -17.03 6.31
CA GLU A 407 -36.18 -18.12 6.50
C GLU A 407 -37.60 -17.72 6.09
N ASN A 408 -38.07 -16.54 6.48
CA ASN A 408 -39.47 -16.14 6.35
C ASN A 408 -39.72 -15.32 5.08
N VAL A 409 -38.90 -14.30 4.82
CA VAL A 409 -39.04 -13.43 3.64
C VAL A 409 -38.40 -14.08 2.43
N GLY A 410 -37.18 -14.61 2.59
CA GLY A 410 -36.48 -15.41 1.58
C GLY A 410 -37.10 -16.80 1.36
N LYS A 411 -38.07 -17.23 2.18
CA LYS A 411 -38.75 -18.54 2.12
C LYS A 411 -37.76 -19.72 2.17
N GLY A 412 -36.71 -19.57 2.98
CA GLY A 412 -35.61 -20.53 3.10
C GLY A 412 -34.63 -20.49 1.92
N GLY A 413 -34.65 -19.43 1.12
CA GLY A 413 -33.69 -19.11 0.06
C GLY A 413 -32.99 -17.77 0.31
N PRO A 414 -32.12 -17.34 -0.63
CA PRO A 414 -31.39 -16.07 -0.48
C PRO A 414 -32.30 -14.84 -0.57
N ILE A 415 -31.93 -13.79 0.15
CA ILE A 415 -32.57 -12.48 0.13
C ILE A 415 -31.52 -11.38 0.16
N PHE A 416 -31.70 -10.34 -0.65
CA PHE A 416 -30.92 -9.11 -0.56
C PHE A 416 -31.62 -8.13 0.37
N VAL A 417 -30.88 -7.63 1.35
CA VAL A 417 -31.25 -6.43 2.11
C VAL A 417 -30.41 -5.27 1.59
N THR A 418 -31.05 -4.15 1.28
CA THR A 418 -30.44 -3.00 0.58
C THR A 418 -30.59 -1.72 1.39
N ASP A 419 -29.86 -0.66 1.02
CA ASP A 419 -30.10 0.70 1.55
C ASP A 419 -29.97 0.82 3.08
N TYR A 420 -28.83 0.36 3.62
CA TYR A 420 -28.56 0.44 5.05
C TYR A 420 -28.31 1.89 5.50
N PRO A 421 -28.55 2.22 6.79
CA PRO A 421 -28.23 3.53 7.36
C PRO A 421 -26.74 3.86 7.18
N ARG A 422 -26.45 5.10 6.78
CA ARG A 422 -25.09 5.57 6.49
C ARG A 422 -24.15 5.44 7.70
N ASP A 423 -24.65 5.67 8.90
CA ASP A 423 -23.85 5.73 10.13
C ASP A 423 -23.29 4.36 10.57
N ILE A 424 -23.80 3.25 10.02
CA ILE A 424 -23.36 1.88 10.35
C ILE A 424 -22.66 1.18 9.19
N LYS A 425 -22.34 1.91 8.12
CA LYS A 425 -21.67 1.37 6.94
C LYS A 425 -20.39 2.16 6.61
N PRO A 426 -19.39 1.53 5.98
CA PRO A 426 -18.11 2.18 5.66
C PRO A 426 -18.22 3.46 4.84
N PHE A 427 -17.25 4.36 5.02
CA PHE A 427 -17.20 5.70 4.42
C PHE A 427 -17.29 5.73 2.88
N TYR A 428 -16.85 4.67 2.19
CA TYR A 428 -16.72 4.60 0.74
C TYR A 428 -18.03 4.30 0.01
N MET A 429 -19.13 4.04 0.73
CA MET A 429 -20.41 3.68 0.11
C MET A 429 -21.17 4.93 -0.37
N ALA A 430 -21.64 4.93 -1.63
CA ALA A 430 -22.44 6.02 -2.17
C ALA A 430 -23.83 6.09 -1.49
N PRO A 431 -24.45 7.28 -1.36
CA PRO A 431 -25.82 7.39 -0.86
C PRO A 431 -26.82 6.75 -1.82
N SER A 432 -27.93 6.28 -1.25
CA SER A 432 -29.06 5.73 -2.01
C SER A 432 -29.70 6.76 -2.94
N THR A 433 -30.17 6.31 -4.11
CA THR A 433 -30.79 7.19 -5.13
C THR A 433 -32.28 7.42 -4.90
N ASP A 434 -32.97 6.56 -4.14
CA ASP A 434 -34.42 6.64 -3.97
C ASP A 434 -34.80 7.65 -2.87
N THR A 435 -35.34 8.79 -3.31
CA THR A 435 -35.80 9.92 -2.48
C THR A 435 -37.28 9.81 -2.09
N THR A 436 -37.88 8.60 -2.07
CA THR A 436 -39.28 8.41 -1.64
C THR A 436 -39.49 8.55 -0.14
N SER A 437 -38.40 8.73 0.60
CA SER A 437 -38.37 8.87 2.03
C SER A 437 -38.71 10.31 2.43
N SER A 438 -39.81 10.45 3.18
CA SER A 438 -40.23 11.71 3.79
C SER A 438 -39.08 12.35 4.57
N ALA A 439 -39.08 13.68 4.74
CA ALA A 439 -38.01 14.47 5.37
C ALA A 439 -37.62 14.08 6.84
N GLN A 440 -38.12 12.96 7.34
CA GLN A 440 -37.85 12.36 8.67
C GLN A 440 -37.00 11.08 8.61
N GLU A 441 -36.74 10.49 7.44
CA GLU A 441 -35.92 9.28 7.32
C GLU A 441 -34.42 9.63 7.23
N GLN A 442 -33.60 8.86 7.96
CA GLN A 442 -32.16 9.03 8.03
C GLN A 442 -31.50 8.67 6.69
N ALA A 443 -30.36 9.30 6.39
CA ALA A 443 -29.63 9.05 5.14
C ALA A 443 -29.14 7.58 5.05
N THR A 444 -29.45 6.92 3.94
CA THR A 444 -29.02 5.56 3.63
C THR A 444 -27.94 5.54 2.55
N VAL A 445 -27.24 4.40 2.43
CA VAL A 445 -26.23 4.15 1.40
C VAL A 445 -26.63 3.01 0.48
N ALA A 446 -26.32 3.15 -0.81
CA ALA A 446 -26.56 2.18 -1.86
C ALA A 446 -25.62 0.95 -1.69
N CYS A 447 -25.96 0.10 -0.74
CA CYS A 447 -25.28 -1.16 -0.45
C CYS A 447 -26.28 -2.31 -0.38
N PHE A 448 -25.77 -3.53 -0.41
CA PHE A 448 -26.55 -4.73 -0.14
C PHE A 448 -25.77 -5.72 0.71
N ASP A 449 -26.52 -6.49 1.50
CA ASP A 449 -26.07 -7.71 2.13
C ASP A 449 -26.95 -8.86 1.59
N LEU A 450 -26.32 -9.90 1.03
CA LEU A 450 -26.99 -11.13 0.60
C LEU A 450 -27.04 -12.10 1.77
N LEU A 451 -28.23 -12.31 2.31
CA LEU A 451 -28.47 -13.20 3.43
C LEU A 451 -28.93 -14.57 2.94
N VAL A 452 -28.37 -15.63 3.53
CA VAL A 452 -28.79 -17.01 3.30
C VAL A 452 -29.13 -17.70 4.62
N PRO A 453 -30.02 -18.71 4.62
CA PRO A 453 -30.41 -19.40 5.85
C PRO A 453 -29.21 -20.02 6.58
N GLU A 454 -29.25 -20.01 7.91
CA GLU A 454 -28.20 -20.47 8.84
C GLU A 454 -26.85 -19.75 8.78
N ILE A 455 -26.30 -19.48 7.59
CA ILE A 455 -25.02 -18.79 7.43
C ILE A 455 -25.16 -17.29 7.70
N CYS A 456 -26.35 -16.75 7.39
CA CYS A 456 -26.70 -15.34 7.43
C CYS A 456 -25.98 -14.58 6.31
N GLU A 457 -25.25 -13.50 6.58
CA GLU A 457 -24.52 -12.77 5.53
C GLU A 457 -23.55 -13.69 4.76
N LEU A 458 -23.70 -13.73 3.44
CA LEU A 458 -22.83 -14.46 2.52
C LEU A 458 -22.00 -13.53 1.62
N VAL A 459 -22.60 -12.42 1.16
CA VAL A 459 -21.95 -11.45 0.28
C VAL A 459 -22.40 -10.04 0.66
N GLY A 460 -21.45 -9.15 0.94
CA GLY A 460 -21.67 -7.71 1.05
C GLY A 460 -21.16 -6.98 -0.18
N GLY A 461 -21.82 -5.88 -0.56
CA GLY A 461 -21.39 -5.05 -1.68
C GLY A 461 -22.02 -3.67 -1.67
N SER A 462 -21.47 -2.74 -2.45
CA SER A 462 -22.03 -1.38 -2.55
C SER A 462 -21.69 -0.71 -3.86
N MET A 463 -22.48 0.33 -4.20
CA MET A 463 -22.01 1.40 -5.05
C MET A 463 -20.91 2.19 -4.31
N ARG A 464 -19.90 2.65 -5.03
CA ARG A 464 -18.79 3.45 -4.47
C ARG A 464 -19.09 4.94 -4.59
N GLU A 465 -18.80 5.70 -3.54
CA GLU A 465 -18.90 7.16 -3.59
C GLU A 465 -17.78 7.70 -4.48
N HIS A 466 -18.16 8.06 -5.70
CA HIS A 466 -17.24 8.53 -6.74
C HIS A 466 -17.11 10.05 -6.74
N ARG A 467 -18.00 10.78 -6.05
CA ARG A 467 -17.95 12.23 -5.97
C ARG A 467 -17.00 12.63 -4.86
N LEU A 468 -15.92 13.29 -5.26
CA LEU A 468 -14.82 13.64 -4.37
C LEU A 468 -15.27 14.45 -3.12
N PRO A 469 -16.10 15.51 -3.23
CA PRO A 469 -16.51 16.27 -2.05
C PRO A 469 -17.30 15.43 -1.03
N GLU A 470 -18.23 14.61 -1.50
CA GLU A 470 -19.06 13.74 -0.69
C GLU A 470 -18.25 12.60 -0.06
N LEU A 471 -17.30 12.04 -0.80
CA LEU A 471 -16.37 11.03 -0.28
C LEU A 471 -15.51 11.62 0.85
N LEU A 472 -14.95 12.83 0.66
CA LEU A 472 -14.14 13.50 1.68
C LEU A 472 -14.96 13.80 2.95
N ASP A 473 -16.17 14.34 2.80
CA ASP A 473 -17.11 14.54 3.92
C ASP A 473 -17.41 13.21 4.65
N SER A 474 -17.59 12.12 3.91
CA SER A 474 -17.78 10.79 4.47
C SER A 474 -16.55 10.32 5.25
N MET A 475 -15.35 10.53 4.70
CA MET A 475 -14.08 10.17 5.36
C MET A 475 -13.92 10.91 6.69
N ASP A 476 -14.21 12.21 6.74
CA ASP A 476 -14.11 12.98 7.99
C ASP A 476 -15.06 12.51 9.07
N LYS A 477 -16.31 12.23 8.68
CA LYS A 477 -17.33 11.71 9.60
C LYS A 477 -16.92 10.38 10.21
N HIS A 478 -16.15 9.57 9.48
CA HIS A 478 -15.59 8.31 9.94
C HIS A 478 -14.23 8.47 10.65
N GLY A 479 -13.78 9.70 10.90
CA GLY A 479 -12.51 9.96 11.59
C GLY A 479 -11.27 9.63 10.75
N LEU A 480 -11.43 9.45 9.44
CA LEU A 480 -10.33 9.18 8.53
C LEU A 480 -9.62 10.49 8.17
N LYS A 481 -8.30 10.48 8.33
CA LYS A 481 -7.49 11.64 7.96
C LYS A 481 -7.55 11.80 6.44
N ARG A 482 -8.03 12.96 6.00
CA ARG A 482 -7.96 13.32 4.57
C ARG A 482 -6.51 13.26 4.08
N PRO A 483 -6.26 12.74 2.88
CA PRO A 483 -5.11 13.20 2.13
C PRO A 483 -5.28 14.72 1.95
N SER A 484 -4.32 15.50 2.45
CA SER A 484 -4.32 16.96 2.40
C SER A 484 -4.74 17.48 1.02
N SER A 485 -5.91 18.11 0.93
CA SER A 485 -6.55 18.58 -0.30
C SER A 485 -5.97 19.92 -0.78
N ASP A 486 -4.65 20.00 -0.89
CA ASP A 486 -3.99 21.07 -1.63
C ASP A 486 -3.82 20.55 -3.07
N PRO A 487 -4.29 21.26 -4.13
CA PRO A 487 -4.10 20.82 -5.52
C PRO A 487 -2.62 20.75 -5.94
N ASP A 488 -1.71 21.26 -5.10
CA ASP A 488 -0.25 21.10 -5.21
C ASP A 488 0.30 19.83 -4.51
N LEU A 489 -0.57 18.98 -3.95
CA LEU A 489 -0.23 17.69 -3.33
C LEU A 489 -0.80 16.53 -4.15
N THR A 490 -0.42 16.45 -5.43
CA THR A 490 -0.27 15.13 -6.04
C THR A 490 0.79 14.37 -5.25
N GLU A 491 0.43 13.27 -4.60
CA GLU A 491 1.34 12.16 -4.30
C GLU A 491 1.78 11.50 -5.62
N SER A 492 2.56 12.26 -6.35
CA SER A 492 3.59 11.92 -7.30
C SER A 492 4.56 13.08 -7.12
N ASP A 493 5.23 13.07 -5.97
CA ASP A 493 6.63 12.79 -5.90
C ASP A 493 7.49 13.92 -6.55
N GLY A 494 7.89 14.86 -5.69
CA GLY A 494 8.93 15.84 -6.00
C GLY A 494 8.52 17.24 -6.48
N SER A 495 7.57 17.88 -5.79
CA SER A 495 7.38 19.33 -5.84
C SER A 495 7.54 19.96 -4.45
N LEU A 496 8.14 21.15 -4.45
CA LEU A 496 8.87 21.77 -3.34
C LEU A 496 7.99 22.69 -2.48
N GLN A 497 6.68 22.42 -2.36
CA GLN A 497 5.72 23.33 -1.72
C GLN A 497 5.38 23.01 -0.25
N CYS A 498 5.87 21.89 0.31
CA CYS A 498 5.59 21.52 1.70
C CYS A 498 6.71 21.87 2.70
N TYR A 499 7.45 22.96 2.48
CA TYR A 499 8.58 23.29 3.37
C TYR A 499 8.23 24.28 4.49
N GLU A 500 7.16 25.08 4.35
CA GLU A 500 6.69 26.01 5.40
C GLU A 500 5.48 25.51 6.20
N SER A 501 4.84 24.40 5.82
CA SER A 501 3.74 23.82 6.60
C SER A 501 4.21 22.68 7.50
N LEU A 502 3.82 22.79 8.77
CA LEU A 502 4.18 21.87 9.85
C LEU A 502 3.45 20.52 9.69
N PRO A 503 4.09 19.39 10.03
CA PRO A 503 3.35 18.21 10.46
C PRO A 503 2.50 18.57 11.69
N PRO A 504 1.25 18.09 11.81
CA PRO A 504 0.31 18.53 12.85
C PRO A 504 0.77 18.25 14.30
N ASN A 505 1.85 17.49 14.50
CA ASN A 505 2.41 17.15 15.82
C ASN A 505 3.86 17.64 16.05
N PHE A 506 4.41 18.50 15.19
CA PHE A 506 5.81 18.93 15.30
C PHE A 506 5.94 20.29 15.99
N SER A 507 6.57 20.32 17.18
CA SER A 507 6.68 21.52 18.02
C SER A 507 7.26 22.74 17.25
N LEU A 508 6.59 23.89 17.33
CA LEU A 508 7.03 25.16 16.73
C LEU A 508 8.48 25.50 17.12
N THR A 509 8.89 25.19 18.36
CA THR A 509 10.26 25.44 18.84
C THR A 509 11.31 24.53 18.18
N ALA A 510 10.96 23.29 17.86
CA ALA A 510 11.85 22.37 17.13
C ALA A 510 12.09 22.86 15.70
N ASN A 511 11.07 23.43 15.06
CA ASN A 511 11.16 24.02 13.72
C ASN A 511 12.02 25.28 13.70
N MET A 512 11.84 26.16 14.69
CA MET A 512 12.68 27.36 14.85
C MET A 512 14.15 26.98 15.01
N LEU A 513 14.45 25.93 15.79
CA LEU A 513 15.81 25.44 15.99
C LEU A 513 16.37 24.72 14.75
N ALA A 514 15.56 23.96 14.02
CA ALA A 514 15.97 23.31 12.77
C ALA A 514 16.24 24.33 11.65
N GLY A 515 15.38 25.34 11.49
CA GLY A 515 15.58 26.46 10.56
C GLY A 515 16.81 27.30 10.91
N ALA A 516 17.00 27.62 12.20
CA ALA A 516 18.20 28.30 12.68
C ALA A 516 19.47 27.48 12.41
N PHE A 517 19.44 26.17 12.64
CA PHE A 517 20.57 25.28 12.35
C PHE A 517 20.90 25.24 10.86
N ALA A 518 19.89 25.14 9.99
CA ALA A 518 20.05 25.13 8.54
C ALA A 518 20.68 26.43 8.03
N GLY A 519 20.16 27.59 8.47
CA GLY A 519 20.72 28.90 8.12
C GLY A 519 22.13 29.12 8.66
N ILE A 520 22.44 28.63 9.87
CA ILE A 520 23.80 28.68 10.43
C ILE A 520 24.76 27.78 9.64
N ALA A 521 24.35 26.56 9.29
CA ALA A 521 25.16 25.61 8.55
C ALA A 521 25.47 26.14 7.13
N GLU A 522 24.45 26.64 6.43
CA GLU A 522 24.58 27.30 5.13
C GLU A 522 25.61 28.44 5.19
N HIS A 523 25.38 29.42 6.07
CA HIS A 523 26.24 30.59 6.16
C HIS A 523 27.65 30.27 6.63
N SER A 524 27.85 29.21 7.43
CA SER A 524 29.18 28.81 7.92
C SER A 524 30.02 28.12 6.84
N VAL A 525 29.40 27.29 6.01
CA VAL A 525 30.09 26.56 4.93
C VAL A 525 30.38 27.49 3.75
N MET A 526 29.42 28.36 3.38
CA MET A 526 29.57 29.26 2.23
C MET A 526 30.31 30.57 2.55
N TYR A 527 30.67 30.80 3.82
CA TYR A 527 31.29 32.04 4.30
C TYR A 527 32.56 32.47 3.53
N PRO A 528 33.51 31.57 3.17
CA PRO A 528 34.71 31.96 2.42
C PRO A 528 34.40 32.57 1.05
N ILE A 529 33.35 32.07 0.39
CA ILE A 529 32.94 32.53 -0.93
C ILE A 529 32.08 33.81 -0.80
N ASP A 530 31.29 33.94 0.28
CA ASP A 530 30.59 35.19 0.63
C ASP A 530 31.57 36.34 0.92
N LEU A 531 32.66 36.09 1.65
CA LEU A 531 33.72 37.08 1.88
C LEU A 531 34.35 37.54 0.56
N LEU A 532 34.58 36.60 -0.37
CA LEU A 532 35.10 36.94 -1.69
C LEU A 532 34.11 37.79 -2.49
N LYS A 533 32.83 37.41 -2.51
CA LYS A 533 31.75 38.19 -3.13
C LYS A 533 31.77 39.64 -2.60
N THR A 534 31.74 39.81 -1.28
CA THR A 534 31.76 41.12 -0.62
C THR A 534 32.96 41.97 -1.05
N ARG A 535 34.18 41.41 -0.97
CA ARG A 535 35.40 42.14 -1.38
C ARG A 535 35.42 42.48 -2.85
N MET A 536 34.86 41.60 -3.69
CA MET A 536 34.74 41.85 -5.11
C MET A 536 33.67 42.90 -5.41
N GLN A 537 32.65 43.12 -4.59
CA GLN A 537 31.58 44.11 -4.81
C GLN A 537 31.91 45.52 -4.28
N VAL A 538 32.90 45.67 -3.40
CA VAL A 538 33.28 46.95 -2.81
C VAL A 538 33.98 47.85 -3.85
N MET A 539 33.52 49.10 -3.98
CA MET A 539 33.98 50.03 -5.02
C MET A 539 35.49 50.36 -4.97
N ASN A 540 36.14 50.27 -3.80
CA ASN A 540 37.59 50.46 -3.65
C ASN A 540 38.31 49.13 -3.33
N PRO A 541 38.61 48.27 -4.32
CA PRO A 541 39.53 47.16 -4.12
C PRO A 541 40.95 47.74 -3.92
N SER A 542 41.65 47.30 -2.87
CA SER A 542 43.10 47.57 -2.74
C SER A 542 43.82 47.17 -4.03
N PRO A 543 44.88 47.88 -4.48
CA PRO A 543 45.63 47.53 -5.70
C PRO A 543 46.15 46.08 -5.74
N ALA A 544 46.29 45.44 -4.57
CA ALA A 544 46.67 44.03 -4.42
C ALA A 544 45.51 43.02 -4.64
N ALA A 545 44.28 43.48 -4.88
CA ALA A 545 43.05 42.67 -4.92
C ALA A 545 42.49 42.45 -6.34
N VAL A 546 43.33 42.45 -7.38
CA VAL A 546 42.90 42.06 -8.73
C VAL A 546 42.91 40.53 -8.82
N TYR A 547 41.76 39.93 -8.53
CA TYR A 547 41.60 38.48 -8.59
C TYR A 547 41.19 38.03 -10.00
N SER A 548 41.97 37.14 -10.62
CA SER A 548 41.64 36.55 -11.93
C SER A 548 40.57 35.45 -11.85
N GLY A 549 40.32 34.89 -10.66
CA GLY A 549 39.33 33.82 -10.42
C GLY A 549 39.16 33.49 -8.93
N ILE A 550 38.14 32.70 -8.59
CA ILE A 550 37.75 32.40 -7.20
C ILE A 550 38.84 31.61 -6.46
N SER A 551 39.41 30.58 -7.09
CA SER A 551 40.49 29.78 -6.53
C SER A 551 41.75 30.61 -6.28
N ASN A 552 42.15 31.44 -7.25
CA ASN A 552 43.26 32.37 -7.10
C ASN A 552 43.00 33.36 -5.96
N ALA A 553 41.79 33.91 -5.87
CA ALA A 553 41.43 34.84 -4.80
C ALA A 553 41.51 34.23 -3.40
N MET A 554 41.00 33.01 -3.22
CA MET A 554 41.08 32.30 -1.94
C MET A 554 42.53 32.01 -1.55
N ILE A 555 43.36 31.59 -2.51
CA ILE A 555 44.80 31.34 -2.28
C ILE A 555 45.53 32.64 -1.93
N THR A 556 45.27 33.74 -2.65
CA THR A 556 45.89 35.05 -2.38
C THR A 556 45.51 35.57 -1.00
N ILE A 557 44.22 35.52 -0.62
CA ILE A 557 43.76 35.96 0.71
C ILE A 557 44.36 35.07 1.81
N SER A 558 44.37 33.75 1.62
CA SER A 558 44.93 32.82 2.61
C SER A 558 46.44 33.01 2.79
N ARG A 559 47.18 33.36 1.73
CA ARG A 559 48.64 33.60 1.80
C ARG A 559 48.98 34.99 2.34
N ALA A 560 48.19 36.02 2.00
CA ALA A 560 48.46 37.40 2.38
C ALA A 560 47.93 37.76 3.77
N GLU A 561 46.77 37.23 4.16
CA GLU A 561 46.05 37.63 5.39
C GLU A 561 45.82 36.45 6.36
N GLY A 562 46.23 35.24 5.98
CA GLY A 562 46.06 34.01 6.75
C GLY A 562 44.70 33.33 6.50
N PHE A 563 44.71 32.00 6.54
CA PHE A 563 43.55 31.15 6.24
C PHE A 563 42.30 31.46 7.09
N ARG A 564 42.47 31.77 8.37
CA ARG A 564 41.36 32.11 9.29
C ARG A 564 40.60 33.37 8.90
N THR A 565 41.21 34.25 8.10
CA THR A 565 40.56 35.48 7.61
C THR A 565 39.37 35.16 6.70
N LEU A 566 39.34 33.99 6.05
CA LEU A 566 38.21 33.55 5.23
C LEU A 566 36.91 33.39 6.03
N TRP A 567 36.96 33.21 7.36
CA TRP A 567 35.79 33.14 8.25
C TRP A 567 35.58 34.40 9.09
N LYS A 568 36.30 35.50 8.82
CA LYS A 568 36.22 36.72 9.61
C LYS A 568 34.83 37.37 9.51
N GLY A 569 34.13 37.42 10.63
CA GLY A 569 32.77 37.99 10.74
C GLY A 569 31.64 36.96 10.76
N VAL A 570 31.92 35.65 10.61
CA VAL A 570 30.91 34.57 10.63
C VAL A 570 30.09 34.57 11.92
N SER A 571 30.71 34.93 13.04
CA SER A 571 30.03 35.05 14.33
C SER A 571 28.93 36.11 14.34
N SER A 572 29.03 37.17 13.52
CA SER A 572 27.95 38.15 13.38
C SER A 572 26.69 37.52 12.79
N VAL A 573 26.87 36.67 11.77
CA VAL A 573 25.77 35.99 11.06
C VAL A 573 25.13 34.93 11.94
N VAL A 574 25.93 34.14 12.66
CA VAL A 574 25.43 33.13 13.60
C VAL A 574 24.62 33.76 14.74
N LEU A 575 25.07 34.91 15.26
CA LEU A 575 24.37 35.64 16.32
C LEU A 575 23.04 36.26 15.84
N GLY A 576 22.95 36.65 14.56
CA GLY A 576 21.74 37.24 13.98
C GLY A 576 20.72 36.21 13.46
N ALA A 577 21.20 35.08 12.90
CA ALA A 577 20.35 34.14 12.19
C ALA A 577 19.27 33.49 13.08
N GLY A 578 19.63 33.00 14.27
CA GLY A 578 18.67 32.34 15.17
C GLY A 578 17.49 33.24 15.57
N PRO A 579 17.75 34.42 16.16
CA PRO A 579 16.68 35.37 16.51
C PRO A 579 15.88 35.87 15.31
N ALA A 580 16.48 36.04 14.13
CA ALA A 580 15.78 36.48 12.93
C ALA A 580 14.73 35.45 12.47
N HIS A 581 15.07 34.17 12.45
CA HIS A 581 14.11 33.10 12.14
C HIS A 581 12.99 32.99 13.18
N ALA A 582 13.31 33.23 14.46
CA ALA A 582 12.29 33.27 15.50
C ALA A 582 11.28 34.40 15.28
N VAL A 583 11.76 35.59 14.92
CA VAL A 583 10.92 36.75 14.59
C VAL A 583 10.12 36.52 13.31
N TYR A 584 10.69 35.84 12.30
CA TYR A 584 9.99 35.47 11.07
C TYR A 584 8.72 34.66 11.39
N PHE A 585 8.86 33.52 12.07
CA PHE A 585 7.71 32.66 12.38
C PHE A 585 6.69 33.33 13.31
N ALA A 586 7.16 34.06 14.32
CA ALA A 586 6.26 34.78 15.24
C ALA A 586 5.45 35.86 14.49
N SER A 587 6.08 36.59 13.57
CA SER A 587 5.41 37.61 12.78
C SER A 587 4.47 37.00 11.74
N TYR A 588 4.86 35.89 11.13
CA TYR A 588 4.02 35.15 10.19
C TYR A 588 2.71 34.70 10.85
N GLU A 589 2.78 34.04 12.00
CA GLU A 589 1.60 33.59 12.76
C GLU A 589 0.76 34.76 13.28
N ALA A 590 1.38 35.81 13.81
CA ALA A 590 0.65 36.97 14.33
C ALA A 590 -0.14 37.71 13.23
N VAL A 591 0.47 37.91 12.04
CA VAL A 591 -0.22 38.55 10.92
C VAL A 591 -1.26 37.62 10.30
N LYS A 592 -0.99 36.31 10.26
CA LYS A 592 -1.95 35.33 9.74
C LYS A 592 -3.21 35.27 10.63
N HIS A 593 -3.03 35.28 11.94
CA HIS A 593 -4.12 35.34 12.91
C HIS A 593 -4.88 36.68 12.82
N ALA A 594 -4.18 37.81 12.68
CA ALA A 594 -4.82 39.13 12.61
C ALA A 594 -5.62 39.35 11.31
N LEU A 595 -5.28 38.65 10.23
CA LEU A 595 -5.98 38.70 8.94
C LEU A 595 -7.14 37.70 8.84
N GLY A 596 -7.55 37.08 9.95
CA GLY A 596 -8.65 36.11 9.98
C GLY A 596 -8.30 34.75 9.38
N GLY A 597 -7.02 34.48 9.08
CA GLY A 597 -6.57 33.22 8.49
C GLY A 597 -6.71 31.99 9.38
N ASN A 598 -7.18 32.17 10.63
CA ASN A 598 -7.48 31.11 11.60
C ASN A 598 -8.97 31.10 12.04
N GLU A 599 -9.83 31.96 11.48
CA GLU A 599 -11.25 32.10 11.89
C GLU A 599 -12.25 31.46 10.90
N GLY A 600 -11.79 30.93 9.78
CA GLY A 600 -12.49 29.89 9.00
C GLY A 600 -11.89 28.53 9.34
N GLY A 601 -12.71 27.48 9.43
CA GLY A 601 -12.18 26.10 9.52
C GLY A 601 -11.14 25.87 8.42
N HIS A 602 -10.22 24.92 8.63
CA HIS A 602 -9.00 24.64 7.85
C HIS A 602 -9.12 24.53 6.30
N GLU A 603 -10.29 24.79 5.72
CA GLU A 603 -10.68 24.70 4.32
C GLU A 603 -10.72 26.04 3.55
N GLU A 604 -10.67 27.21 4.20
CA GLU A 604 -10.59 28.49 3.48
C GLU A 604 -9.13 28.92 3.25
N HIS A 605 -8.60 28.65 2.05
CA HIS A 605 -7.33 29.22 1.62
C HIS A 605 -7.47 30.75 1.47
N HIS A 606 -6.78 31.50 2.33
CA HIS A 606 -6.62 32.95 2.20
C HIS A 606 -5.22 33.27 1.61
N PRO A 607 -5.02 33.14 0.28
CA PRO A 607 -3.72 33.39 -0.36
C PRO A 607 -3.22 34.81 -0.10
N PHE A 608 -4.13 35.77 0.05
CA PHE A 608 -3.79 37.13 0.45
C PHE A 608 -3.27 37.21 1.89
N ALA A 609 -3.85 36.47 2.84
CA ALA A 609 -3.37 36.43 4.22
C ALA A 609 -2.01 35.74 4.30
N ALA A 610 -1.79 34.62 3.59
CA ALA A 610 -0.49 33.95 3.53
C ALA A 610 0.60 34.84 2.90
N ALA A 611 0.28 35.52 1.79
CA ALA A 611 1.22 36.44 1.14
C ALA A 611 1.53 37.68 2.00
N ALA A 612 0.51 38.26 2.65
CA ALA A 612 0.69 39.38 3.56
C ALA A 612 1.48 39.00 4.83
N SER A 613 1.23 37.81 5.38
CA SER A 613 1.97 37.24 6.51
C SER A 613 3.42 36.93 6.16
N GLY A 614 3.67 36.33 4.99
CA GLY A 614 5.02 36.09 4.48
C GLY A 614 5.79 37.41 4.30
N ALA A 615 5.16 38.41 3.68
CA ALA A 615 5.77 39.74 3.50
C ALA A 615 6.06 40.41 4.85
N ALA A 616 5.11 40.39 5.80
CA ALA A 616 5.30 40.96 7.14
C ALA A 616 6.41 40.23 7.92
N ALA A 617 6.49 38.90 7.81
CA ALA A 617 7.51 38.08 8.41
C ALA A 617 8.91 38.37 7.84
N THR A 618 9.03 38.50 6.50
CA THR A 618 10.29 38.91 5.85
C THR A 618 10.72 40.29 6.31
N ILE A 619 9.81 41.27 6.38
CA ILE A 619 10.10 42.63 6.86
C ILE A 619 10.63 42.59 8.30
N ALA A 620 9.92 41.92 9.21
CA ALA A 620 10.32 41.85 10.61
C ALA A 620 11.64 41.10 10.84
N SER A 621 11.85 39.99 10.12
CA SER A 621 13.08 39.19 10.16
C SER A 621 14.28 39.96 9.61
N ASP A 622 14.12 40.59 8.45
CA ASP A 622 15.18 41.40 7.82
C ASP A 622 15.53 42.61 8.68
N ALA A 623 14.57 43.20 9.42
CA ALA A 623 14.85 44.29 10.35
C ALA A 623 15.81 43.83 11.46
N LEU A 624 15.63 42.61 12.00
CA LEU A 624 16.53 42.05 12.99
C LEU A 624 17.89 41.69 12.39
N MET A 625 17.91 41.12 11.19
CA MET A 625 19.12 40.64 10.54
C MET A 625 20.02 41.79 10.02
N ASN A 626 19.44 42.93 9.62
CA ASN A 626 20.17 43.99 8.92
C ASN A 626 21.37 44.59 9.71
N PRO A 627 21.30 44.83 11.04
CA PRO A 627 22.46 45.24 11.83
C PRO A 627 23.61 44.23 11.81
N PHE A 628 23.31 42.93 11.87
CA PHE A 628 24.30 41.86 11.84
C PHE A 628 24.93 41.71 10.46
N ASP A 629 24.15 41.94 9.40
CA ASP A 629 24.62 42.04 8.03
C ASP A 629 25.61 43.22 7.83
N VAL A 630 25.30 44.40 8.38
CA VAL A 630 26.19 45.57 8.30
C VAL A 630 27.53 45.29 9.01
N ILE A 631 27.49 44.65 10.18
CA ILE A 631 28.69 44.26 10.91
C ILE A 631 29.49 43.20 10.12
N LYS A 632 28.82 42.18 9.58
CA LYS A 632 29.43 41.14 8.73
C LYS A 632 30.23 41.77 7.60
N GLN A 633 29.56 42.61 6.79
CA GLN A 633 30.14 43.24 5.60
C GLN A 633 31.37 44.08 5.93
N ARG A 634 31.36 44.84 7.03
CA ARG A 634 32.49 45.67 7.48
C ARG A 634 33.66 44.87 8.04
N MET A 635 33.39 43.71 8.64
CA MET A 635 34.42 42.79 9.11
C MET A 635 35.08 42.03 7.95
N GLN A 636 34.35 41.78 6.86
CA GLN A 636 34.83 41.09 5.65
C GLN A 636 35.77 41.95 4.77
N LEU A 637 35.80 43.28 4.97
CA LEU A 637 36.67 44.19 4.20
C LEU A 637 38.16 43.87 4.38
N HIS A 638 38.93 44.07 3.31
CA HIS A 638 40.40 43.97 3.35
C HIS A 638 40.97 45.01 4.33
N GLY A 639 41.93 44.59 5.18
CA GLY A 639 42.52 45.47 6.19
C GLY A 639 41.57 45.90 7.31
N SER A 640 40.45 45.19 7.50
CA SER A 640 39.45 45.55 8.52
C SER A 640 40.05 45.64 9.94
N ILE A 641 39.94 46.84 10.52
CA ILE A 641 40.43 47.20 11.87
C ILE A 641 39.62 46.52 13.00
N TYR A 642 38.52 45.85 12.66
CA TYR A 642 37.60 45.27 13.64
C TYR A 642 38.06 43.87 14.06
N ARG A 643 38.26 43.70 15.38
CA ARG A 643 38.72 42.44 15.99
C ARG A 643 37.56 41.51 16.41
N SER A 644 36.40 42.08 16.72
CA SER A 644 35.21 41.34 17.15
C SER A 644 33.92 42.05 16.72
N VAL A 645 32.79 41.33 16.75
CA VAL A 645 31.45 41.85 16.47
C VAL A 645 31.13 43.04 17.37
N GLY A 646 31.35 42.92 18.68
CA GLY A 646 31.11 44.01 19.64
C GLY A 646 32.01 45.23 19.42
N HIS A 647 33.28 45.03 19.03
CA HIS A 647 34.18 46.14 18.67
C HIS A 647 33.72 46.87 17.40
N CYS A 648 33.26 46.13 16.39
CA CYS A 648 32.67 46.70 15.18
C CYS A 648 31.39 47.50 15.51
N ALA A 649 30.44 46.88 16.22
CA ALA A 649 29.18 47.51 16.59
C ALA A 649 29.40 48.81 17.38
N ARG A 650 30.25 48.78 18.41
CA ARG A 650 30.57 49.96 19.22
C ARG A 650 31.20 51.08 18.38
N THR A 651 32.12 50.74 17.48
CA THR A 651 32.80 51.73 16.65
C THR A 651 31.87 52.36 15.61
N VAL A 652 31.01 51.56 14.98
CA VAL A 652 30.01 52.06 14.01
C VAL A 652 29.02 52.98 14.71
N PHE A 653 28.51 52.57 15.88
CA PHE A 653 27.60 53.38 16.68
C PHE A 653 28.22 54.72 17.09
N GLN A 654 29.48 54.72 17.54
CA GLN A 654 30.18 55.95 17.96
C GLN A 654 30.53 56.89 16.81
N LYS A 655 30.85 56.36 15.62
CA LYS A 655 31.33 57.17 14.48
C LYS A 655 30.24 57.60 13.51
N GLU A 656 29.18 56.81 13.38
CA GLU A 656 28.16 56.97 12.34
C GLU A 656 26.73 56.94 12.90
N GLY A 657 26.55 56.64 14.18
CA GLY A 657 25.25 56.61 14.85
C GLY A 657 24.42 55.37 14.54
N PHE A 658 23.21 55.32 15.09
CA PHE A 658 22.30 54.18 14.99
C PHE A 658 21.78 53.94 13.56
N THR A 659 21.59 55.00 12.78
CA THR A 659 21.05 54.92 11.40
C THR A 659 21.96 54.15 10.44
N ALA A 660 23.27 54.05 10.76
CA ALA A 660 24.22 53.27 9.98
C ALA A 660 23.90 51.76 9.94
N PHE A 661 23.22 51.23 10.96
CA PHE A 661 22.82 49.82 11.02
C PHE A 661 21.60 49.49 10.16
N TYR A 662 20.84 50.49 9.70
CA TYR A 662 19.59 50.31 8.95
C TYR A 662 19.58 51.04 7.60
N VAL A 663 20.68 51.71 7.21
CA VAL A 663 20.76 52.45 5.93
C VAL A 663 20.44 51.58 4.72
N SER A 664 20.83 50.30 4.75
CA SER A 664 20.58 49.36 3.65
C SER A 664 19.21 48.71 3.69
N TYR A 665 18.43 48.86 4.77
CA TYR A 665 17.24 48.07 5.02
C TYR A 665 16.17 48.20 3.90
N PRO A 666 15.82 49.41 3.41
CA PRO A 666 14.90 49.53 2.27
C PRO A 666 15.44 48.86 1.00
N THR A 667 16.75 48.92 0.78
CA THR A 667 17.39 48.26 -0.38
C THR A 667 17.40 46.73 -0.22
N THR A 668 17.57 46.23 1.00
CA THR A 668 17.47 44.81 1.33
C THR A 668 16.07 44.29 0.96
N LEU A 669 15.00 44.97 1.41
CA LEU A 669 13.62 44.57 1.08
C LEU A 669 13.33 44.59 -0.43
N CYS A 670 13.78 45.64 -1.14
CA CYS A 670 13.64 45.74 -2.59
C CYS A 670 14.40 44.64 -3.35
N MET A 671 15.38 43.98 -2.72
CA MET A 671 16.13 42.86 -3.28
C MET A 671 15.53 41.51 -2.90
N THR A 672 15.20 41.30 -1.62
CA THR A 672 14.74 40.02 -1.08
C THR A 672 13.41 39.60 -1.72
N VAL A 673 12.45 40.51 -1.86
CA VAL A 673 11.13 40.19 -2.43
C VAL A 673 11.22 39.72 -3.90
N PRO A 674 11.90 40.44 -4.82
CA PRO A 674 12.09 39.94 -6.18
C PRO A 674 12.97 38.68 -6.25
N PHE A 675 13.97 38.54 -5.38
CA PHE A 675 14.82 37.35 -5.35
C PHE A 675 14.00 36.09 -5.07
N THR A 676 13.17 36.12 -4.03
CA THR A 676 12.30 34.99 -3.65
C THR A 676 11.30 34.67 -4.75
N ALA A 677 10.63 35.67 -5.32
CA ALA A 677 9.67 35.47 -6.40
C ALA A 677 10.31 34.83 -7.66
N LEU A 678 11.49 35.33 -8.07
CA LEU A 678 12.22 34.80 -9.22
C LEU A 678 12.74 33.38 -8.96
N GLN A 679 13.17 33.10 -7.73
CA GLN A 679 13.64 31.77 -7.34
C GLN A 679 12.52 30.73 -7.43
N PHE A 680 11.32 31.03 -6.90
CA PHE A 680 10.19 30.09 -6.98
C PHE A 680 9.73 29.86 -8.42
N MET A 681 9.57 30.93 -9.20
CA MET A 681 9.17 30.83 -10.61
C MET A 681 10.17 30.01 -11.46
N ALA A 682 11.47 30.24 -11.24
CA ALA A 682 12.52 29.50 -11.92
C ALA A 682 12.57 28.04 -11.46
N TYR A 683 12.42 27.81 -10.15
CA TYR A 683 12.42 26.48 -9.57
C TYR A 683 11.31 25.62 -10.17
N GLU A 684 10.07 26.13 -10.19
CA GLU A 684 8.90 25.43 -10.73
C GLU A 684 9.04 25.11 -12.22
N SER A 685 9.58 26.04 -13.00
CA SER A 685 9.81 25.84 -14.44
C SER A 685 10.89 24.79 -14.70
N ILE A 686 11.98 24.81 -13.93
CA ILE A 686 13.12 23.90 -14.10
C ILE A 686 12.75 22.50 -13.58
N SER A 687 12.06 22.39 -12.44
CA SER A 687 11.64 21.11 -11.86
C SER A 687 10.64 20.37 -12.76
N LYS A 688 9.63 21.07 -13.31
CA LYS A 688 8.67 20.49 -14.28
C LYS A 688 9.35 19.96 -15.55
N THR A 689 10.41 20.61 -15.99
CA THR A 689 11.17 20.19 -17.19
C THR A 689 12.07 18.99 -16.88
N MET A 690 12.67 18.94 -15.69
CA MET A 690 13.59 17.87 -15.27
C MET A 690 12.87 16.61 -14.76
N ASN A 691 11.66 16.74 -14.22
CA ASN A 691 10.86 15.65 -13.67
C ASN A 691 9.44 15.60 -14.29
N PRO A 692 9.30 15.16 -15.55
CA PRO A 692 8.00 15.06 -16.22
C PRO A 692 7.14 13.91 -15.70
N THR A 693 7.73 12.96 -14.97
CA THR A 693 7.02 11.83 -14.35
C THR A 693 6.36 12.18 -13.04
N GLY A 694 6.61 13.39 -12.52
CA GLY A 694 6.24 13.78 -11.17
C GLY A 694 6.84 12.84 -10.15
N ARG A 695 8.09 12.33 -10.35
CA ARG A 695 8.77 11.45 -9.40
C ARG A 695 9.76 12.11 -8.40
N TYR A 696 9.67 11.87 -7.07
CA TYR A 696 10.46 12.48 -6.01
C TYR A 696 11.87 11.97 -6.17
N ASP A 697 12.69 12.86 -6.73
CA ASP A 697 14.09 12.64 -6.95
C ASP A 697 14.88 13.75 -6.23
N PRO A 698 15.53 13.42 -5.10
CA PRO A 698 16.36 14.36 -4.35
C PRO A 698 17.42 15.06 -5.21
N TYR A 699 17.93 14.39 -6.24
CA TYR A 699 18.91 14.98 -7.16
C TYR A 699 18.27 16.04 -8.05
N THR A 700 17.06 15.81 -8.55
CA THR A 700 16.30 16.80 -9.31
C THR A 700 15.94 18.02 -8.46
N HIS A 701 15.58 17.85 -7.19
CA HIS A 701 15.34 18.98 -6.29
C HIS A 701 16.57 19.81 -6.01
N CYS A 702 17.69 19.17 -5.70
CA CYS A 702 18.95 19.84 -5.40
C CYS A 702 19.45 20.62 -6.63
N THR A 703 19.35 20.01 -7.81
CA THR A 703 19.80 20.64 -9.08
C THR A 703 18.85 21.75 -9.55
N ALA A 704 17.54 21.53 -9.52
CA ALA A 704 16.55 22.56 -9.87
C ALA A 704 16.58 23.74 -8.90
N GLY A 705 16.68 23.47 -7.59
CA GLY A 705 16.83 24.49 -6.53
C GLY A 705 18.11 25.30 -6.70
N GLY A 706 19.24 24.64 -6.96
CA GLY A 706 20.51 25.30 -7.23
C GLY A 706 20.45 26.19 -8.48
N LEU A 707 19.93 25.68 -9.60
CA LEU A 707 19.78 26.44 -10.86
C LEU A 707 18.86 27.64 -10.71
N ALA A 708 17.72 27.47 -10.03
CA ALA A 708 16.78 28.53 -9.75
C ALA A 708 17.38 29.63 -8.86
N GLY A 709 18.07 29.24 -7.78
CA GLY A 709 18.78 30.17 -6.90
C GLY A 709 19.90 30.93 -7.65
N GLY A 710 20.63 30.26 -8.54
CA GLY A 710 21.63 30.88 -9.41
C GLY A 710 21.04 31.92 -10.36
N LEU A 711 19.90 31.62 -10.98
CA LEU A 711 19.19 32.56 -11.88
C LEU A 711 18.68 33.79 -11.11
N ALA A 712 18.01 33.58 -9.98
CA ALA A 712 17.51 34.66 -9.12
C ALA A 712 18.66 35.54 -8.60
N ALA A 713 19.78 34.93 -8.20
CA ALA A 713 20.99 35.64 -7.78
C ALA A 713 21.56 36.50 -8.91
N GLY A 714 21.56 35.99 -10.15
CA GLY A 714 22.03 36.73 -11.31
C GLY A 714 21.18 37.97 -11.61
N LEU A 715 19.86 37.79 -11.66
CA LEU A 715 18.92 38.87 -11.98
C LEU A 715 18.87 39.96 -10.91
N THR A 716 19.06 39.60 -9.64
CA THR A 716 19.05 40.57 -8.52
C THR A 716 20.45 41.11 -8.18
N THR A 717 21.49 40.78 -8.97
CA THR A 717 22.87 41.29 -8.77
C THR A 717 22.97 42.82 -8.69
N PRO A 718 22.28 43.60 -9.55
CA PRO A 718 22.30 45.06 -9.45
C PRO A 718 21.89 45.62 -8.08
N LEU A 719 20.86 45.05 -7.46
CA LEU A 719 20.35 45.51 -6.16
C LEU A 719 21.28 45.13 -5.00
N ASP A 720 21.91 43.97 -5.08
CA ASP A 720 22.88 43.50 -4.08
C ASP A 720 24.19 44.31 -4.12
N VAL A 721 24.65 44.72 -5.30
CA VAL A 721 25.80 45.65 -5.41
C VAL A 721 25.48 46.98 -4.73
N ILE A 722 24.26 47.50 -4.91
CA ILE A 722 23.82 48.73 -4.24
C ILE A 722 23.73 48.53 -2.72
N LYS A 723 23.17 47.39 -2.26
CA LYS A 723 23.12 47.01 -0.84
C LYS A 723 24.53 47.00 -0.24
N THR A 724 25.47 46.30 -0.85
CA THR A 724 26.86 46.17 -0.37
C THR A 724 27.57 47.53 -0.30
N LEU A 725 27.35 48.43 -1.27
CA LEU A 725 27.89 49.79 -1.24
C LEU A 725 27.36 50.57 -0.03
N LEU A 726 26.05 50.54 0.21
CA LEU A 726 25.43 51.22 1.36
C LEU A 726 25.92 50.66 2.70
N GLN A 727 26.11 49.34 2.81
CA GLN A 727 26.56 48.68 4.03
C GLN A 727 28.04 48.94 4.36
N THR A 728 28.86 49.25 3.34
CA THR A 728 30.31 49.46 3.47
C THR A 728 30.74 50.93 3.39
N ARG A 729 29.80 51.86 3.16
CA ARG A 729 30.06 53.31 2.98
C ARG A 729 30.92 53.97 4.07
N GLY A 730 30.81 53.51 5.32
CA GLY A 730 31.54 54.05 6.47
C GLY A 730 33.06 53.84 6.40
N ASN A 731 33.52 52.91 5.55
CA ASN A 731 34.92 52.60 5.32
C ASN A 731 35.48 53.24 4.04
N ALA A 732 34.66 54.02 3.31
CA ALA A 732 35.12 54.74 2.13
C ALA A 732 35.99 55.93 2.52
N THR A 733 37.08 56.13 1.78
CA THR A 733 38.00 57.27 1.94
C THR A 733 37.41 58.57 1.41
N GLU A 734 36.40 58.49 0.54
CA GLU A 734 35.84 59.62 -0.18
C GLU A 734 34.55 60.14 0.47
N PRO A 735 34.39 61.47 0.63
CA PRO A 735 33.19 62.06 1.23
C PRO A 735 31.90 61.75 0.45
N GLU A 736 31.96 61.69 -0.88
CA GLU A 736 30.79 61.41 -1.75
C GLU A 736 30.21 60.02 -1.46
N LEU A 737 31.06 58.99 -1.24
CA LEU A 737 30.61 57.65 -0.87
C LEU A 737 30.13 57.57 0.59
N ARG A 738 30.82 58.25 1.51
CA ARG A 738 30.54 58.15 2.94
C ARG A 738 29.15 58.68 3.32
N ASN A 739 28.65 59.66 2.57
CA ASN A 739 27.38 60.34 2.84
C ASN A 739 26.17 59.76 2.07
N VAL A 740 26.34 58.71 1.26
CA VAL A 740 25.26 58.12 0.46
C VAL A 740 24.20 57.50 1.34
N SER A 741 22.94 57.94 1.26
CA SER A 741 21.87 57.51 2.18
C SER A 741 20.70 56.78 1.52
N GLY A 742 20.77 56.42 0.24
CA GLY A 742 19.66 55.73 -0.43
C GLY A 742 20.00 55.01 -1.73
N LEU A 743 19.08 54.12 -2.14
CA LEU A 743 19.18 53.25 -3.31
C LEU A 743 19.53 54.03 -4.59
N TRP A 744 18.75 55.06 -4.91
CA TRP A 744 18.90 55.83 -6.15
C TRP A 744 20.20 56.63 -6.21
N GLN A 745 20.63 57.19 -5.08
CA GLN A 745 21.91 57.90 -4.97
C GLN A 745 23.10 56.94 -5.15
N ALA A 746 23.05 55.78 -4.51
CA ALA A 746 24.06 54.74 -4.67
C ALA A 746 24.12 54.22 -6.12
N ALA A 747 22.96 53.97 -6.75
CA ALA A 747 22.88 53.56 -8.15
C ALA A 747 23.45 54.63 -9.11
N ALA A 748 23.16 55.91 -8.86
CA ALA A 748 23.71 57.02 -9.66
C ALA A 748 25.24 57.08 -9.56
N ILE A 749 25.80 56.86 -8.37
CA ILE A 749 27.26 56.83 -8.14
C ILE A 749 27.92 55.65 -8.85
N ILE A 750 27.34 54.45 -8.77
CA ILE A 750 27.83 53.26 -9.49
C ILE A 750 27.83 53.51 -11.00
N LYS A 751 26.72 54.04 -11.54
CA LYS A 751 26.58 54.35 -12.97
C LYS A 751 27.59 55.42 -13.42
N LYS A 752 27.83 56.45 -12.60
CA LYS A 752 28.76 57.55 -12.90
C LYS A 752 30.22 57.10 -12.93
N ARG A 753 30.60 56.12 -12.10
CA ARG A 753 32.00 55.66 -11.98
C ARG A 753 32.35 54.45 -12.82
N ASP A 754 31.55 53.39 -12.71
CA ASP A 754 31.85 52.08 -13.30
C ASP A 754 30.95 51.75 -14.50
N GLY A 755 30.05 52.66 -14.85
CA GLY A 755 29.04 52.46 -15.89
C GLY A 755 28.08 51.31 -15.58
N TRP A 756 27.43 50.78 -16.61
CA TRP A 756 26.48 49.66 -16.46
C TRP A 756 27.14 48.35 -16.02
N LYS A 757 28.45 48.20 -16.24
CA LYS A 757 29.20 47.00 -15.81
C LYS A 757 29.38 46.94 -14.29
N GLY A 758 29.37 48.09 -13.60
CA GLY A 758 29.47 48.17 -12.14
C GLY A 758 28.36 47.42 -11.41
N PHE A 759 27.14 47.41 -11.94
CA PHE A 759 25.99 46.73 -11.33
C PHE A 759 26.07 45.20 -11.33
N PHE A 760 26.94 44.60 -12.15
CA PHE A 760 27.12 43.15 -12.23
C PHE A 760 28.44 42.68 -11.60
N ARG A 761 29.07 43.55 -10.81
CA ARG A 761 30.30 43.25 -10.10
C ARG A 761 30.04 42.15 -9.05
N GLY A 762 30.89 41.12 -9.04
CA GLY A 762 30.72 39.97 -8.13
C GLY A 762 29.63 38.97 -8.55
N LEU A 763 29.04 39.08 -9.75
CA LEU A 763 28.02 38.15 -10.27
C LEU A 763 28.44 36.67 -10.17
N LYS A 764 29.65 36.33 -10.66
CA LYS A 764 30.15 34.95 -10.66
C LYS A 764 30.28 34.36 -9.23
N PRO A 765 30.96 35.04 -8.28
CA PRO A 765 30.95 34.63 -6.88
C PRO A 765 29.53 34.48 -6.33
N ARG A 766 28.60 35.39 -6.66
CA ARG A 766 27.23 35.35 -6.14
C ARG A 766 26.45 34.12 -6.61
N ILE A 767 26.52 33.78 -7.89
CA ILE A 767 25.88 32.55 -8.40
C ILE A 767 26.49 31.34 -7.70
N ILE A 768 27.82 31.28 -7.61
CA ILE A 768 28.55 30.14 -7.01
C ILE A 768 28.34 30.05 -5.50
N THR A 769 28.02 31.14 -4.79
CA THR A 769 27.57 31.07 -3.40
C THR A 769 26.16 30.52 -3.28
N THR A 770 25.25 30.94 -4.16
CA THR A 770 23.82 30.66 -3.99
C THR A 770 23.46 29.22 -4.35
N MET A 771 24.04 28.64 -5.42
CA MET A 771 23.66 27.27 -5.85
C MET A 771 23.98 26.21 -4.78
N PRO A 772 25.18 26.19 -4.16
CA PRO A 772 25.49 25.23 -3.09
C PRO A 772 24.86 25.61 -1.74
N SER A 773 24.62 26.92 -1.48
CA SER A 773 23.89 27.39 -0.29
C SER A 773 22.54 26.69 -0.17
N THR A 774 21.76 26.68 -1.25
CA THR A 774 20.41 26.09 -1.26
C THR A 774 20.48 24.59 -0.96
N ALA A 775 21.46 23.87 -1.51
CA ALA A 775 21.65 22.44 -1.27
C ALA A 775 22.05 22.12 0.19
N ILE A 776 22.95 22.94 0.77
CA ILE A 776 23.42 22.79 2.15
C ILE A 776 22.30 23.13 3.15
N CYS A 777 21.57 24.21 2.89
CA CYS A 777 20.43 24.63 3.72
C CYS A 777 19.38 23.51 3.81
N TRP A 778 18.99 22.93 2.66
CA TRP A 778 18.09 21.78 2.60
C TRP A 778 18.62 20.56 3.37
N SER A 779 19.87 20.16 3.13
CA SER A 779 20.46 18.98 3.76
C SER A 779 20.59 19.15 5.28
N ALA A 780 20.97 20.34 5.74
CA ALA A 780 21.13 20.66 7.16
C ALA A 780 19.79 20.77 7.88
N TYR A 781 18.76 21.30 7.22
CA TYR A 781 17.42 21.38 7.76
C TYR A 781 16.79 19.99 7.95
N GLU A 782 16.88 19.12 6.94
CA GLU A 782 16.39 17.74 7.03
C GLU A 782 17.11 16.96 8.13
N MET A 783 18.43 17.11 8.25
CA MET A 783 19.21 16.50 9.34
C MET A 783 18.79 17.03 10.71
N ALA A 784 18.51 18.33 10.85
CA ALA A 784 18.07 18.91 12.11
C ALA A 784 16.63 18.53 12.48
N LYS A 785 15.72 18.49 11.50
CA LYS A 785 14.37 17.93 11.67
C LYS A 785 14.43 16.50 12.16
N ALA A 786 15.21 15.63 11.49
CA ALA A 786 15.38 14.24 11.90
C ALA A 786 15.92 14.13 13.34
N PHE A 787 16.87 14.98 13.72
CA PHE A 787 17.41 15.04 15.08
C PHE A 787 16.36 15.47 16.14
N PHE A 788 15.56 16.51 15.86
CA PHE A 788 14.55 16.99 16.81
C PHE A 788 13.34 16.08 16.91
N ILE A 789 12.94 15.41 15.83
CA ILE A 789 11.91 14.35 15.84
C ILE A 789 12.38 13.21 16.76
N ALA A 790 13.61 12.71 16.56
CA ALA A 790 14.20 11.67 17.40
C ALA A 790 14.32 12.05 18.89
N ARG A 791 14.45 13.34 19.22
CA ARG A 791 14.55 13.83 20.61
C ARG A 791 13.18 14.04 21.28
N ASN A 792 12.17 14.53 20.55
CA ASN A 792 10.82 14.69 21.08
C ASN A 792 10.14 13.35 21.32
N GLU A 793 10.46 12.31 20.55
CA GLU A 793 10.01 10.94 20.81
C GLU A 793 10.70 10.29 22.02
N ALA A 794 11.80 10.88 22.51
CA ALA A 794 12.59 10.40 23.65
C ALA A 794 12.25 11.09 25.00
N SER A 795 11.48 12.19 24.96
CA SER A 795 11.06 13.01 26.12
C SER A 795 9.60 12.76 26.45
#